data_AF-A0A7S0DJ19-F1
#
_entry.id   AF-A0A7S0DJ19-F1
#
_cell.length_a   1.000
_cell.length_b   1.000
_cell.length_c   1.000
_cell.angle_alpha   90.00
_cell.angle_beta   90.00
_cell.angle_gamma   90.00
#
_symmetry.space_group_name_H-M   'P 1'
#
loop_
_entity.id
_entity.type
_entity.pdbx_description
1 polymer ?
#
loop_
_entity_poly.entity_id
_entity_poly.type
_entity_poly.pdbx_seq_one_letter_code
_entity_poly.pdbx_strand_id
1 'polypeptide(L)'
;MRRDLILFFLVLSLDFLPTPNSSPLLTAAASPMIGNRAMSGPVVAHHAGYSFVQGGPVTNRPWGYSASQLEYSESGEDGGLFGWKHWFVPLDGGSDGAFSFEGEEKRERARRRRRLATLAAAVVVAGVSHLWGMSKIARATPLAGMFGGGGGDGGYAGGLMDPSKNGRQGLAVSEDRLRSILKVFCTHMEPSFTSPWQMRRPYQSTSSAFVIGNRRIVTNAHGVAYHKMVQVRKHGDSLKYIARVLHIVHDSDLALLTVEDPQFWTDVVPFELDTVPNLQEKVTVIGYPQGGDKLSITEGIISRVDMARYAHSDVALLVIQIDAAINAGNSGGPALINNKVVGVAFQAMVNAENIGYLVPTLLIHRLLLDVARNNHHTGFVSLGIFWQAIENPVLQQKLGVSPEGERRVKGIGGGLGENTGSYTSGGVLIRKVETLYNSSGVLKAGDVLYKFEDRHIATDGTVVFRGSERVSFAYLLLRKFVGERAKVSVLRNGTQIEDVEFYLESRKALIPRYLIPENKRPSYFIHSGLVFSVLTHPYLGSSFGNHWEDNPHTPLDILNVALTGVPENDGDQVVVLSHVLTSEITTSLSYHHLILKYLDDVPIKNIQQLYKTVQRVMELQDTEAETTYLEFKFGDHNLTITTNIKKAQIHTPRMLEDNMIPSFASEDLLELDIHTGNLDDSMSLGSKADNLPHAQMI
;
A
#
# COMPACT_ATOMS: atom_id res chain seq x y z
N MET A 1 -21.33 -35.09 52.93
CA MET A 1 -21.90 -36.08 51.97
C MET A 1 -21.52 -35.55 50.59
N ARG A 2 -20.62 -36.20 49.84
CA ARG A 2 -20.90 -37.21 48.80
C ARG A 2 -21.96 -36.76 47.78
N ARG A 3 -21.79 -36.93 46.46
CA ARG A 3 -20.60 -37.09 45.57
C ARG A 3 -21.16 -37.08 44.12
N ASP A 4 -20.33 -36.76 43.14
CA ASP A 4 -20.45 -37.12 41.71
C ASP A 4 -21.70 -36.67 40.90
N LEU A 5 -21.46 -35.95 39.78
CA LEU A 5 -21.52 -36.63 38.48
C LEU A 5 -20.63 -35.92 37.44
N ILE A 6 -19.76 -36.70 36.80
CA ILE A 6 -19.00 -36.35 35.59
C ILE A 6 -19.56 -37.24 34.48
N LEU A 7 -19.72 -36.72 33.26
CA LEU A 7 -19.83 -37.58 32.08
C LEU A 7 -18.84 -37.14 31.00
N PHE A 8 -17.86 -38.00 30.76
CA PHE A 8 -17.02 -38.05 29.57
C PHE A 8 -17.39 -39.35 28.87
N PHE A 9 -17.45 -39.38 27.53
CA PHE A 9 -17.26 -40.64 26.81
C PHE A 9 -16.45 -40.41 25.54
N LEU A 10 -15.52 -41.33 25.35
CA LEU A 10 -14.54 -41.40 24.27
C LEU A 10 -14.73 -42.79 23.66
N VAL A 11 -14.74 -42.91 22.34
CA VAL A 11 -14.77 -44.21 21.65
C VAL A 11 -13.51 -44.30 20.79
N LEU A 12 -12.82 -45.44 20.89
CA LEU A 12 -11.53 -45.71 20.27
C LEU A 12 -11.55 -47.06 19.53
N SER A 13 -10.95 -47.05 18.34
CA SER A 13 -10.35 -48.21 17.64
C SER A 13 -11.34 -49.27 17.07
N LEU A 14 -10.98 -50.14 16.11
CA LEU A 14 -9.68 -50.75 15.77
C LEU A 14 -9.57 -51.16 14.27
N ASP A 15 -8.35 -51.41 13.81
CA ASP A 15 -7.90 -51.75 12.44
C ASP A 15 -8.33 -53.13 11.89
N PHE A 16 -8.20 -53.35 10.57
CA PHE A 16 -8.02 -54.70 9.98
C PHE A 16 -7.41 -54.74 8.56
N LEU A 17 -6.27 -55.44 8.42
CA LEU A 17 -5.65 -56.11 7.24
C LEU A 17 -4.67 -57.19 7.82
N PRO A 18 -4.13 -58.21 7.09
CA PRO A 18 -4.02 -58.38 5.62
C PRO A 18 -4.27 -59.82 5.02
N THR A 19 -4.46 -59.90 3.67
CA THR A 19 -4.04 -60.91 2.63
C THR A 19 -4.15 -62.46 2.87
N PRO A 20 -3.90 -63.42 1.92
CA PRO A 20 -3.41 -63.34 0.51
C PRO A 20 -4.05 -64.28 -0.58
N ASN A 21 -3.57 -64.13 -1.84
CA ASN A 21 -3.42 -65.10 -2.96
C ASN A 21 -4.62 -65.80 -3.65
N SER A 22 -4.80 -65.57 -4.98
CA SER A 22 -4.36 -66.50 -6.05
C SER A 22 -4.80 -66.08 -7.48
N SER A 23 -4.04 -66.51 -8.50
CA SER A 23 -4.37 -66.56 -9.94
C SER A 23 -4.01 -67.97 -10.44
N PRO A 24 -4.43 -68.50 -11.63
CA PRO A 24 -3.91 -68.02 -12.94
C PRO A 24 -4.70 -68.39 -14.25
N LEU A 25 -4.20 -67.93 -15.44
CA LEU A 25 -4.40 -68.47 -16.83
C LEU A 25 -5.81 -68.32 -17.49
N LEU A 26 -6.08 -68.30 -18.83
CA LEU A 26 -5.30 -68.61 -20.08
C LEU A 26 -6.02 -68.05 -21.36
N THR A 27 -5.27 -67.55 -22.39
CA THR A 27 -5.60 -67.52 -23.88
C THR A 27 -6.90 -66.86 -24.44
N ALA A 28 -7.05 -66.43 -25.72
CA ALA A 28 -6.16 -66.27 -26.90
C ALA A 28 -6.73 -65.29 -27.99
N ALA A 29 -5.82 -64.71 -28.78
CA ALA A 29 -5.86 -64.35 -30.22
C ALA A 29 -7.14 -63.84 -30.95
N ALA A 30 -7.01 -62.68 -31.62
CA ALA A 30 -7.33 -62.52 -33.06
C ALA A 30 -6.66 -61.28 -33.72
N SER A 31 -6.14 -61.48 -34.94
CA SER A 31 -5.68 -60.54 -35.98
C SER A 31 -5.77 -61.35 -37.32
N PRO A 32 -5.52 -60.84 -38.55
CA PRO A 32 -4.89 -59.57 -38.97
C PRO A 32 -5.47 -58.90 -40.26
N MET A 33 -4.87 -57.79 -40.71
CA MET A 33 -4.48 -57.41 -42.10
C MET A 33 -3.46 -56.25 -41.96
N ILE A 34 -2.20 -56.22 -42.43
CA ILE A 34 -1.56 -56.51 -43.74
C ILE A 34 -2.12 -55.60 -44.86
N GLY A 35 -1.37 -54.79 -45.63
CA GLY A 35 0.06 -54.40 -45.73
C GLY A 35 0.15 -53.20 -46.73
N ASN A 36 1.26 -52.55 -47.12
CA ASN A 36 2.73 -52.66 -46.96
C ASN A 36 3.31 -51.19 -46.88
N ARG A 37 4.59 -50.82 -46.67
CA ARG A 37 5.93 -51.23 -47.19
C ARG A 37 6.14 -50.98 -48.70
N ALA A 38 7.25 -50.39 -49.20
CA ALA A 38 8.47 -49.86 -48.56
C ALA A 38 9.33 -48.98 -49.50
N MET A 39 10.34 -48.28 -48.93
CA MET A 39 11.66 -47.93 -49.53
C MET A 39 11.70 -46.96 -50.75
N SER A 40 12.78 -46.21 -51.04
CA SER A 40 14.06 -45.89 -50.35
C SER A 40 14.83 -44.81 -51.12
N GLY A 41 15.70 -44.03 -50.47
CA GLY A 41 16.91 -43.47 -51.12
C GLY A 41 17.22 -41.98 -50.82
N PRO A 42 18.50 -41.55 -50.74
CA PRO A 42 18.90 -40.28 -50.10
C PRO A 42 19.61 -39.28 -51.06
N VAL A 43 20.09 -38.13 -50.54
CA VAL A 43 21.46 -37.53 -50.73
C VAL A 43 21.54 -36.02 -50.37
N VAL A 44 22.38 -35.70 -49.36
CA VAL A 44 23.42 -34.63 -49.22
C VAL A 44 23.15 -33.13 -49.59
N ALA A 45 23.00 -32.31 -48.52
CA ALA A 45 23.79 -31.13 -48.07
C ALA A 45 24.09 -29.83 -48.90
N HIS A 46 24.35 -28.75 -48.11
CA HIS A 46 25.09 -27.49 -48.39
C HIS A 46 24.48 -26.44 -49.36
N HIS A 47 24.77 -25.12 -49.30
CA HIS A 47 25.15 -24.16 -48.22
C HIS A 47 25.19 -22.71 -48.82
N ALA A 48 24.86 -21.67 -48.05
CA ALA A 48 25.18 -20.22 -48.30
C ALA A 48 24.70 -19.56 -49.64
N GLY A 49 24.60 -18.23 -49.78
CA GLY A 49 24.70 -17.10 -48.84
C GLY A 49 24.92 -15.74 -49.54
N TYR A 50 24.76 -14.62 -48.81
CA TYR A 50 25.33 -13.25 -49.03
C TYR A 50 25.04 -12.50 -50.37
N SER A 51 24.56 -11.24 -50.38
CA SER A 51 25.38 -10.04 -50.11
C SER A 51 24.59 -8.70 -50.12
N PHE A 52 25.24 -7.63 -49.62
CA PHE A 52 24.79 -6.21 -49.49
C PHE A 52 24.70 -5.39 -50.80
N VAL A 53 23.86 -4.33 -50.81
CA VAL A 53 24.14 -2.99 -51.42
C VAL A 53 23.45 -1.87 -50.60
N GLN A 54 24.03 -0.65 -50.57
CA GLN A 54 23.54 0.56 -49.88
C GLN A 54 22.53 1.40 -50.68
N GLY A 55 21.74 2.25 -50.00
CA GLY A 55 21.07 3.41 -50.59
C GLY A 55 20.07 4.09 -49.63
N GLY A 56 20.14 5.41 -49.46
CA GLY A 56 19.11 6.24 -48.80
C GLY A 56 18.75 7.44 -49.68
N PRO A 57 18.16 8.53 -49.15
CA PRO A 57 17.23 8.65 -48.01
C PRO A 57 15.84 9.12 -48.48
N VAL A 58 14.75 8.71 -47.81
CA VAL A 58 13.39 9.23 -48.12
C VAL A 58 12.60 9.55 -46.86
N THR A 59 12.01 10.75 -46.86
CA THR A 59 11.11 11.30 -45.84
C THR A 59 9.74 10.61 -45.84
N ASN A 60 9.12 10.41 -44.66
CA ASN A 60 7.66 10.54 -44.55
C ASN A 60 7.16 10.75 -43.11
N ARG A 61 6.09 11.54 -42.97
CA ARG A 61 5.21 11.61 -41.78
C ARG A 61 3.88 10.86 -42.08
N PRO A 62 3.10 10.46 -41.06
CA PRO A 62 2.20 9.32 -41.19
C PRO A 62 0.69 9.64 -41.17
N TRP A 63 -0.06 8.90 -41.98
CA TRP A 63 -1.48 8.49 -41.88
C TRP A 63 -1.59 7.21 -42.76
N GLY A 64 -2.38 6.16 -42.53
CA GLY A 64 -3.38 5.76 -41.52
C GLY A 64 -4.01 4.43 -42.00
N TYR A 65 -4.96 3.83 -41.26
CA TYR A 65 -5.65 2.54 -41.55
C TYR A 65 -4.80 1.26 -41.35
N SER A 66 -5.36 0.09 -40.99
CA SER A 66 -6.71 -0.27 -40.49
C SER A 66 -6.61 -1.58 -39.69
N ALA A 67 -7.45 -1.76 -38.65
CA ALA A 67 -7.71 -3.06 -38.03
C ALA A 67 -9.12 -3.53 -38.42
N SER A 68 -9.25 -4.80 -38.85
CA SER A 68 -10.47 -5.35 -39.44
C SER A 68 -11.55 -5.71 -38.42
N GLN A 69 -12.77 -5.18 -38.61
CA GLN A 69 -14.02 -5.76 -38.12
C GLN A 69 -14.68 -6.59 -39.24
N LEU A 70 -15.37 -7.68 -38.84
CA LEU A 70 -16.52 -8.31 -39.50
C LEU A 70 -17.34 -8.92 -38.34
N GLU A 71 -18.45 -8.32 -37.92
CA GLU A 71 -19.81 -8.45 -38.48
C GLU A 71 -20.46 -9.83 -38.27
N TYR A 72 -21.63 -9.85 -37.62
CA TYR A 72 -22.86 -10.41 -38.22
C TYR A 72 -24.12 -9.82 -37.54
N SER A 73 -25.25 -9.91 -38.24
CA SER A 73 -26.41 -9.01 -38.16
C SER A 73 -27.56 -9.43 -37.24
N GLU A 74 -28.35 -8.44 -36.79
CA GLU A 74 -29.74 -8.65 -36.32
C GLU A 74 -30.69 -8.90 -37.51
N SER A 75 -31.65 -9.81 -37.31
CA SER A 75 -32.90 -9.89 -38.10
C SER A 75 -34.01 -10.38 -37.17
N GLY A 76 -35.14 -9.67 -37.13
CA GLY A 76 -36.21 -9.92 -36.18
C GLY A 76 -37.44 -10.65 -36.73
N GLU A 77 -38.36 -10.86 -35.79
CA GLU A 77 -39.77 -11.28 -35.92
C GLU A 77 -40.14 -12.77 -36.05
N ASP A 78 -41.32 -13.03 -35.48
CA ASP A 78 -42.19 -14.21 -35.48
C ASP A 78 -41.80 -15.53 -34.77
N GLY A 79 -42.58 -15.84 -33.73
CA GLY A 79 -43.12 -17.19 -33.57
C GLY A 79 -43.08 -17.84 -32.17
N GLY A 80 -44.26 -18.14 -31.64
CA GLY A 80 -44.47 -19.43 -30.94
C GLY A 80 -44.44 -19.45 -29.41
N LEU A 81 -45.63 -19.56 -28.81
CA LEU A 81 -45.79 -20.18 -27.49
C LEU A 81 -45.25 -21.63 -27.50
N PHE A 82 -44.40 -21.99 -26.54
CA PHE A 82 -44.37 -23.30 -25.86
C PHE A 82 -43.45 -23.16 -24.61
N GLY A 83 -43.77 -23.62 -23.39
CA GLY A 83 -44.94 -24.39 -22.96
C GLY A 83 -44.61 -25.77 -22.41
N TRP A 84 -43.75 -25.87 -21.39
CA TRP A 84 -43.50 -27.15 -20.68
C TRP A 84 -43.74 -27.04 -19.17
N LYS A 85 -44.78 -27.74 -18.71
CA LYS A 85 -45.07 -28.04 -17.30
C LYS A 85 -44.65 -29.48 -17.01
N HIS A 86 -44.00 -29.72 -15.87
CA HIS A 86 -44.25 -30.91 -15.07
C HIS A 86 -44.43 -30.46 -13.60
N TRP A 87 -45.66 -30.40 -13.09
CA TRP A 87 -46.52 -31.50 -12.61
C TRP A 87 -46.16 -31.96 -11.19
N PHE A 88 -46.84 -31.39 -10.18
CA PHE A 88 -47.38 -32.10 -9.01
C PHE A 88 -48.61 -31.32 -8.48
N VAL A 89 -49.70 -32.03 -8.22
CA VAL A 89 -51.08 -31.57 -7.89
C VAL A 89 -51.68 -32.69 -7.00
N PRO A 90 -52.52 -32.44 -5.96
CA PRO A 90 -52.06 -32.43 -4.56
C PRO A 90 -52.82 -33.46 -3.69
N LEU A 91 -52.73 -33.33 -2.36
CA LEU A 91 -53.74 -33.82 -1.43
C LEU A 91 -54.09 -32.72 -0.41
N ASP A 92 -55.39 -32.50 -0.20
CA ASP A 92 -55.96 -31.48 0.69
C ASP A 92 -55.90 -31.88 2.17
N GLY A 93 -55.89 -30.89 3.08
CA GLY A 93 -55.67 -31.17 4.51
C GLY A 93 -56.00 -30.11 5.58
N GLY A 94 -56.68 -28.99 5.25
CA GLY A 94 -57.51 -28.23 6.21
C GLY A 94 -56.89 -27.35 7.32
N SER A 95 -57.51 -26.16 7.46
CA SER A 95 -57.64 -25.27 8.64
C SER A 95 -56.55 -24.22 9.02
N ASP A 96 -57.05 -22.98 9.00
CA ASP A 96 -56.79 -21.81 9.86
C ASP A 96 -55.49 -20.97 9.78
N GLY A 97 -55.67 -19.64 9.62
CA GLY A 97 -54.65 -18.63 9.95
C GLY A 97 -54.21 -17.65 8.84
N ALA A 98 -55.13 -16.94 8.17
CA ALA A 98 -54.76 -15.98 7.11
C ALA A 98 -54.54 -14.54 7.62
N PHE A 99 -53.30 -14.04 7.53
CA PHE A 99 -52.96 -12.60 7.34
C PHE A 99 -51.58 -12.47 6.67
N SER A 100 -51.53 -12.09 5.38
CA SER A 100 -50.30 -12.08 4.58
C SER A 100 -49.74 -10.67 4.35
N PHE A 101 -48.45 -10.49 4.63
CA PHE A 101 -47.76 -9.18 4.60
C PHE A 101 -47.16 -8.79 3.24
N GLU A 102 -47.29 -9.61 2.20
CA GLU A 102 -46.62 -9.40 0.89
C GLU A 102 -47.33 -8.41 -0.07
N GLY A 103 -48.52 -7.91 0.30
CA GLY A 103 -49.33 -7.02 -0.54
C GLY A 103 -48.83 -5.57 -0.60
N GLU A 104 -48.22 -5.06 0.47
CA GLU A 104 -47.84 -3.65 0.56
C GLU A 104 -46.50 -3.34 -0.11
N GLU A 105 -45.49 -4.19 0.06
CA GLU A 105 -44.13 -3.91 -0.46
C GLU A 105 -44.10 -3.79 -2.00
N LYS A 106 -44.90 -4.61 -2.69
CA LYS A 106 -45.08 -4.53 -4.16
C LYS A 106 -45.81 -3.23 -4.58
N ARG A 107 -46.76 -2.75 -3.77
CA ARG A 107 -47.46 -1.47 -4.01
C ARG A 107 -46.56 -0.25 -3.71
N GLU A 108 -45.68 -0.35 -2.72
CA GLU A 108 -44.68 0.67 -2.36
C GLU A 108 -43.62 0.83 -3.46
N ARG A 109 -43.05 -0.28 -3.97
CA ARG A 109 -42.09 -0.27 -5.09
C ARG A 109 -42.70 0.34 -6.37
N ALA A 110 -43.99 0.06 -6.64
CA ALA A 110 -44.71 0.66 -7.76
C ALA A 110 -44.93 2.18 -7.59
N ARG A 111 -45.21 2.65 -6.36
CA ARG A 111 -45.32 4.10 -6.05
C ARG A 111 -43.97 4.82 -6.17
N ARG A 112 -42.86 4.22 -5.73
CA ARG A 112 -41.51 4.79 -5.88
C ARG A 112 -41.10 4.95 -7.35
N ARG A 113 -41.34 3.93 -8.21
CA ARG A 113 -41.04 4.03 -9.65
C ARG A 113 -41.84 5.13 -10.35
N ARG A 114 -43.10 5.36 -9.98
CA ARG A 114 -43.90 6.48 -10.54
C ARG A 114 -43.37 7.86 -10.13
N ARG A 115 -42.94 8.05 -8.87
CA ARG A 115 -42.38 9.34 -8.40
C ARG A 115 -41.05 9.70 -9.07
N LEU A 116 -40.17 8.73 -9.34
CA LEU A 116 -38.92 8.97 -10.06
C LEU A 116 -39.15 9.38 -11.53
N ALA A 117 -40.13 8.79 -12.21
CA ALA A 117 -40.49 9.17 -13.58
C ALA A 117 -41.02 10.62 -13.68
N THR A 118 -41.80 11.08 -12.69
CA THR A 118 -42.32 12.47 -12.67
C THR A 118 -41.21 13.50 -12.44
N LEU A 119 -40.18 13.18 -11.63
CA LEU A 119 -39.03 14.05 -11.40
C LEU A 119 -38.12 14.16 -12.63
N ALA A 120 -37.88 13.05 -13.34
CA ALA A 120 -37.12 13.07 -14.59
C ALA A 120 -37.80 13.93 -15.69
N ALA A 121 -39.13 13.87 -15.79
CA ALA A 121 -39.89 14.69 -16.75
C ALA A 121 -39.81 16.20 -16.44
N ALA A 122 -39.77 16.60 -15.17
CA ALA A 122 -39.68 18.01 -14.78
C ALA A 122 -38.34 18.67 -15.18
N VAL A 123 -37.23 17.92 -15.16
CA VAL A 123 -35.90 18.42 -15.53
C VAL A 123 -35.77 18.63 -17.06
N VAL A 124 -36.47 17.82 -17.87
CA VAL A 124 -36.45 17.95 -19.34
C VAL A 124 -37.32 19.12 -19.84
N VAL A 125 -38.40 19.47 -19.12
CA VAL A 125 -39.29 20.59 -19.50
C VAL A 125 -38.71 21.97 -19.17
N ALA A 126 -37.77 22.08 -18.21
CA ALA A 126 -37.06 23.33 -17.94
C ALA A 126 -35.90 23.62 -18.92
N GLY A 127 -35.43 22.61 -19.68
CA GLY A 127 -34.27 22.72 -20.58
C GLY A 127 -34.60 23.13 -22.03
N VAL A 128 -35.88 23.13 -22.44
CA VAL A 128 -36.28 23.34 -23.84
C VAL A 128 -37.43 24.34 -23.94
N SER A 129 -37.19 25.60 -23.56
CA SER A 129 -38.09 26.73 -23.82
C SER A 129 -37.40 28.09 -23.65
N HIS A 130 -36.43 28.43 -24.52
CA HIS A 130 -36.19 29.82 -24.99
C HIS A 130 -35.15 29.87 -26.14
N LEU A 131 -35.48 29.28 -27.30
CA LEU A 131 -34.65 29.43 -28.52
C LEU A 131 -35.40 29.13 -29.83
N TRP A 132 -36.47 29.87 -30.14
CA TRP A 132 -36.65 30.52 -31.47
C TRP A 132 -37.93 31.38 -31.54
N GLY A 133 -37.74 32.68 -31.74
CA GLY A 133 -38.71 33.64 -32.24
C GLY A 133 -37.95 34.64 -33.11
N MET A 134 -38.29 34.73 -34.40
CA MET A 134 -37.34 35.19 -35.41
C MET A 134 -37.18 36.72 -35.51
N SER A 135 -35.94 37.14 -35.79
CA SER A 135 -35.51 38.19 -36.72
C SER A 135 -36.41 39.41 -36.96
N LYS A 136 -35.88 40.62 -36.65
CA LYS A 136 -35.85 41.76 -37.60
C LYS A 136 -34.87 42.88 -37.21
N ILE A 137 -33.80 43.00 -38.00
CA ILE A 137 -33.29 44.22 -38.67
C ILE A 137 -32.74 45.42 -37.84
N ALA A 138 -31.62 45.94 -38.38
CA ALA A 138 -31.01 47.28 -38.25
C ALA A 138 -30.01 47.57 -37.11
N ARG A 139 -28.77 47.85 -37.54
CA ARG A 139 -27.74 48.61 -36.82
C ARG A 139 -28.07 50.11 -36.87
N ALA A 140 -27.73 50.86 -35.82
CA ALA A 140 -27.40 52.29 -35.93
C ALA A 140 -26.38 52.69 -34.86
N THR A 141 -25.29 53.32 -35.29
CA THR A 141 -24.29 54.01 -34.45
C THR A 141 -24.84 55.35 -33.94
N PRO A 142 -24.17 55.97 -32.95
CA PRO A 142 -24.01 57.43 -32.95
C PRO A 142 -22.53 57.84 -33.02
N LEU A 143 -22.28 58.94 -33.76
CA LEU A 143 -20.99 59.63 -33.83
C LEU A 143 -20.77 60.57 -32.63
N ALA A 144 -19.52 61.01 -32.46
CA ALA A 144 -19.16 62.14 -31.61
C ALA A 144 -19.68 63.49 -32.16
N GLY A 145 -19.91 64.47 -31.26
CA GLY A 145 -20.30 65.84 -31.63
C GLY A 145 -20.24 66.79 -30.43
N MET A 146 -19.41 67.83 -30.55
CA MET A 146 -19.02 68.81 -29.52
C MET A 146 -20.15 69.75 -29.05
N PHE A 147 -20.02 70.25 -27.81
CA PHE A 147 -20.09 71.67 -27.34
C PHE A 147 -20.89 71.91 -26.05
N GLY A 148 -20.40 72.87 -25.24
CA GLY A 148 -21.18 73.50 -24.15
C GLY A 148 -20.53 73.38 -22.77
N GLY A 149 -19.88 74.46 -22.30
CA GLY A 149 -19.41 74.60 -20.92
C GLY A 149 -20.33 75.48 -20.07
N GLY A 150 -20.17 75.42 -18.76
CA GLY A 150 -20.89 76.25 -17.78
C GLY A 150 -20.78 75.64 -16.38
N GLY A 151 -20.15 76.35 -15.44
CA GLY A 151 -19.91 75.86 -14.07
C GLY A 151 -21.02 76.17 -13.07
N GLY A 152 -20.87 75.66 -11.85
CA GLY A 152 -21.73 75.98 -10.71
C GLY A 152 -21.44 75.08 -9.50
N ASP A 153 -21.04 75.69 -8.37
CA ASP A 153 -20.79 75.01 -7.10
C ASP A 153 -22.06 74.36 -6.49
N GLY A 154 -21.86 73.34 -5.65
CA GLY A 154 -22.97 72.72 -4.91
C GLY A 154 -22.54 71.52 -4.07
N GLY A 155 -21.70 71.71 -3.07
CA GLY A 155 -21.24 70.63 -2.18
C GLY A 155 -22.35 70.08 -1.27
N TYR A 156 -22.49 68.76 -1.21
CA TYR A 156 -23.14 68.06 -0.11
C TYR A 156 -22.23 66.93 0.39
N ALA A 157 -21.91 66.96 1.68
CA ALA A 157 -21.04 65.98 2.32
C ALA A 157 -21.78 64.65 2.55
N GLY A 158 -21.48 63.64 1.73
CA GLY A 158 -21.81 62.24 1.99
C GLY A 158 -20.52 61.47 2.28
N GLY A 159 -20.34 61.01 3.52
CA GLY A 159 -19.14 60.29 3.93
C GLY A 159 -19.04 58.91 3.27
N LEU A 160 -18.35 58.83 2.13
CA LEU A 160 -17.92 57.57 1.55
C LEU A 160 -16.86 56.94 2.46
N MET A 161 -17.26 55.93 3.24
CA MET A 161 -16.32 55.04 3.91
C MET A 161 -15.45 54.35 2.86
N ASP A 162 -14.17 54.68 2.86
CA ASP A 162 -13.12 54.00 2.11
C ASP A 162 -13.04 52.51 2.53
N PRO A 163 -13.37 51.55 1.65
CA PRO A 163 -13.32 50.13 1.99
C PRO A 163 -11.89 49.60 2.23
N SER A 164 -10.84 50.38 1.90
CA SER A 164 -9.44 49.95 2.01
C SER A 164 -8.91 49.88 3.45
N LYS A 165 -9.68 50.35 4.45
CA LYS A 165 -9.24 50.44 5.85
C LYS A 165 -9.80 49.39 6.82
N ASN A 166 -10.43 48.32 6.32
CA ASN A 166 -10.61 47.10 7.11
C ASN A 166 -9.50 46.09 6.79
N GLY A 167 -8.52 46.02 7.68
CA GLY A 167 -7.28 45.26 7.50
C GLY A 167 -7.48 43.74 7.43
N ARG A 168 -7.78 43.23 6.23
CA ARG A 168 -7.50 41.83 5.86
C ARG A 168 -5.99 41.63 5.64
N GLN A 169 -5.19 41.74 6.70
CA GLN A 169 -3.79 41.27 6.66
C GLN A 169 -3.73 39.76 6.88
N GLY A 170 -4.20 39.00 5.87
CA GLY A 170 -3.51 37.75 5.57
C GLY A 170 -2.19 38.14 4.92
N LEU A 171 -1.06 37.77 5.54
CA LEU A 171 0.27 38.01 4.98
C LEU A 171 0.37 37.28 3.63
N ALA A 172 0.30 38.04 2.53
CA ALA A 172 0.54 37.48 1.21
C ALA A 172 1.96 36.91 1.14
N VAL A 173 2.10 35.71 0.58
CA VAL A 173 3.40 35.11 0.31
C VAL A 173 4.11 35.96 -0.75
N SER A 174 5.33 36.43 -0.47
CA SER A 174 6.08 37.27 -1.41
C SER A 174 6.45 36.49 -2.68
N GLU A 175 6.60 37.21 -3.80
CA GLU A 175 6.97 36.64 -5.10
C GLU A 175 8.24 35.75 -5.02
N ASP A 176 9.27 36.20 -4.31
CA ASP A 176 10.52 35.46 -4.07
C ASP A 176 10.29 34.16 -3.28
N ARG A 177 9.31 34.15 -2.38
CA ARG A 177 8.92 32.96 -1.62
C ARG A 177 8.07 32.00 -2.44
N LEU A 178 7.32 32.49 -3.44
CA LEU A 178 6.64 31.63 -4.43
C LEU A 178 7.65 30.87 -5.30
N ARG A 179 8.81 31.44 -5.65
CA ARG A 179 9.90 30.71 -6.36
C ARG A 179 10.40 29.48 -5.60
N SER A 180 10.24 29.50 -4.28
CA SER A 180 10.67 28.43 -3.36
C SER A 180 9.63 27.31 -3.24
N ILE A 181 8.51 27.44 -3.93
CA ILE A 181 7.50 26.41 -4.17
C ILE A 181 7.70 25.91 -5.61
N LEU A 182 7.76 24.60 -5.77
CA LEU A 182 8.28 23.95 -6.96
C LEU A 182 7.23 23.01 -7.55
N LYS A 183 7.17 22.95 -8.88
CA LYS A 183 6.50 21.84 -9.57
C LYS A 183 7.49 20.71 -9.78
N VAL A 184 7.15 19.52 -9.30
CA VAL A 184 7.89 18.29 -9.53
C VAL A 184 7.37 17.64 -10.82
N PHE A 185 8.28 17.07 -11.59
CA PHE A 185 8.00 16.17 -12.70
C PHE A 185 8.75 14.87 -12.42
N CYS A 186 8.03 13.75 -12.33
CA CYS A 186 8.65 12.44 -12.11
C CYS A 186 8.31 11.50 -13.27
N THR A 187 9.34 10.86 -13.84
CA THR A 187 9.17 9.68 -14.70
C THR A 187 9.28 8.45 -13.81
N HIS A 188 8.21 7.68 -13.71
CA HIS A 188 8.11 6.46 -12.93
C HIS A 188 8.33 5.23 -13.82
N MET A 189 8.92 4.17 -13.27
CA MET A 189 8.95 2.85 -13.89
C MET A 189 8.92 1.78 -12.80
N GLU A 190 7.72 1.30 -12.50
CA GLU A 190 7.42 0.25 -11.52
C GLU A 190 7.86 -1.14 -12.02
N PRO A 191 8.28 -2.07 -11.15
CA PRO A 191 8.40 -3.48 -11.50
C PRO A 191 7.02 -4.13 -11.70
N SER A 192 6.95 -5.19 -12.51
CA SER A 192 5.78 -6.07 -12.53
C SER A 192 5.88 -7.08 -11.39
N PHE A 193 4.90 -7.13 -10.48
CA PHE A 193 4.94 -8.11 -9.38
C PHE A 193 4.47 -9.52 -9.79
N THR A 194 3.70 -9.63 -10.87
CA THR A 194 3.27 -10.92 -11.45
C THR A 194 4.26 -11.49 -12.46
N SER A 195 5.15 -10.65 -13.00
CA SER A 195 6.32 -11.07 -13.80
C SER A 195 7.57 -10.33 -13.31
N PRO A 196 8.15 -10.70 -12.15
CA PRO A 196 9.20 -9.95 -11.43
C PRO A 196 10.47 -9.57 -12.22
N TRP A 197 10.74 -10.27 -13.32
CA TRP A 197 11.82 -9.94 -14.26
C TRP A 197 11.54 -8.75 -15.18
N GLN A 198 10.29 -8.27 -15.26
CA GLN A 198 9.85 -7.19 -16.15
C GLN A 198 9.58 -5.88 -15.40
N MET A 199 9.77 -4.76 -16.12
CA MET A 199 9.31 -3.44 -15.70
C MET A 199 8.01 -3.09 -16.43
N ARG A 200 7.10 -2.38 -15.76
CA ARG A 200 5.89 -1.80 -16.37
C ARG A 200 6.29 -0.64 -17.30
N ARG A 201 5.37 -0.24 -18.20
CA ARG A 201 5.60 0.89 -19.11
C ARG A 201 5.88 2.18 -18.30
N PRO A 202 6.94 2.94 -18.62
CA PRO A 202 7.19 4.21 -17.96
C PRO A 202 6.02 5.19 -18.13
N TYR A 203 5.71 5.95 -17.09
CA TYR A 203 4.71 7.01 -17.13
C TYR A 203 5.23 8.26 -16.41
N GLN A 204 4.58 9.40 -16.63
CA GLN A 204 4.94 10.67 -16.01
C GLN A 204 3.84 11.15 -15.07
N SER A 205 4.24 11.70 -13.92
CA SER A 205 3.37 12.41 -13.01
C SER A 205 3.92 13.81 -12.67
N THR A 206 3.08 14.62 -12.03
CA THR A 206 3.50 15.91 -11.47
C THR A 206 2.93 16.08 -10.08
N SER A 207 3.76 16.53 -9.14
CA SER A 207 3.39 16.90 -7.78
C SER A 207 3.96 18.28 -7.43
N SER A 208 3.76 18.72 -6.20
CA SER A 208 4.33 19.94 -5.65
C SER A 208 5.49 19.62 -4.70
N ALA A 209 6.35 20.61 -4.47
CA ALA A 209 7.42 20.53 -3.49
C ALA A 209 7.75 21.95 -2.97
N PHE A 210 8.57 22.04 -1.93
CA PHE A 210 9.09 23.33 -1.46
C PHE A 210 10.51 23.21 -0.89
N VAL A 211 11.22 24.34 -0.92
CA VAL A 211 12.59 24.46 -0.43
C VAL A 211 12.61 24.66 1.08
N ILE A 212 13.48 23.91 1.77
CA ILE A 212 13.87 24.11 3.16
C ILE A 212 15.38 24.35 3.26
N GLY A 213 15.89 24.60 4.46
CA GLY A 213 17.32 24.84 4.70
C GLY A 213 18.24 23.70 4.23
N ASN A 214 19.54 24.01 4.12
CA ASN A 214 20.61 23.07 3.76
C ASN A 214 20.47 22.42 2.35
N ARG A 215 19.98 23.18 1.37
CA ARG A 215 19.77 22.74 -0.03
C ARG A 215 18.91 21.46 -0.14
N ARG A 216 17.83 21.41 0.64
CA ARG A 216 16.87 20.31 0.65
C ARG A 216 15.50 20.78 0.16
N ILE A 217 14.80 19.88 -0.51
CA ILE A 217 13.44 20.06 -1.02
C ILE A 217 12.57 18.98 -0.38
N VAL A 218 11.38 19.34 0.08
CA VAL A 218 10.39 18.41 0.63
C VAL A 218 9.27 18.20 -0.39
N THR A 219 8.86 16.94 -0.59
CA THR A 219 7.67 16.53 -1.35
C THR A 219 7.09 15.26 -0.73
N ASN A 220 6.05 14.66 -1.34
CA ASN A 220 5.52 13.37 -0.91
C ASN A 220 6.31 12.17 -1.47
N ALA A 221 6.31 11.05 -0.75
CA ALA A 221 6.92 9.80 -1.20
C ALA A 221 6.26 9.28 -2.48
N HIS A 222 4.92 9.24 -2.53
CA HIS A 222 4.18 8.75 -3.70
C HIS A 222 4.47 9.54 -4.99
N GLY A 223 4.81 10.83 -4.87
CA GLY A 223 5.15 11.69 -6.01
C GLY A 223 6.48 11.35 -6.68
N VAL A 224 7.35 10.59 -6.00
CA VAL A 224 8.68 10.15 -6.50
C VAL A 224 8.94 8.65 -6.30
N ALA A 225 7.89 7.88 -6.02
CA ALA A 225 7.95 6.42 -5.93
C ALA A 225 8.36 5.80 -7.28
N TYR A 226 9.18 4.75 -7.28
CA TYR A 226 9.73 4.08 -8.46
C TYR A 226 10.34 5.02 -9.53
N HIS A 227 10.88 6.17 -9.12
CA HIS A 227 11.43 7.17 -10.03
C HIS A 227 12.60 6.64 -10.89
N LYS A 228 12.69 7.14 -12.12
CA LYS A 228 13.87 7.02 -13.01
C LYS A 228 14.46 8.38 -13.37
N MET A 229 13.66 9.43 -13.32
CA MET A 229 14.12 10.81 -13.41
C MET A 229 13.16 11.70 -12.63
N VAL A 230 13.70 12.57 -11.77
CA VAL A 230 12.95 13.63 -11.10
C VAL A 230 13.49 14.97 -11.58
N GLN A 231 12.60 15.90 -11.90
CA GLN A 231 12.93 17.28 -12.23
C GLN A 231 12.07 18.22 -11.41
N VAL A 232 12.59 19.41 -11.11
CA VAL A 232 11.86 20.49 -10.44
C VAL A 232 11.89 21.77 -11.27
N ARG A 233 10.82 22.58 -11.18
CA ARG A 233 10.74 23.90 -11.80
C ARG A 233 10.20 24.90 -10.78
N LYS A 234 10.89 26.04 -10.63
CA LYS A 234 10.50 27.15 -9.76
C LYS A 234 9.25 27.87 -10.28
N HIS A 235 8.53 28.58 -9.43
CA HIS A 235 7.53 29.54 -9.89
C HIS A 235 8.17 30.61 -10.79
N GLY A 236 7.49 30.98 -11.89
CA GLY A 236 7.96 31.98 -12.86
C GLY A 236 9.13 31.53 -13.76
N ASP A 237 9.74 30.37 -13.53
CA ASP A 237 10.83 29.83 -14.36
C ASP A 237 10.28 28.87 -15.42
N SER A 238 10.90 28.85 -16.61
CA SER A 238 10.63 27.87 -17.67
C SER A 238 11.56 26.66 -17.60
N LEU A 239 12.74 26.82 -16.98
CA LEU A 239 13.78 25.80 -16.91
C LEU A 239 13.45 24.71 -15.87
N LYS A 240 13.58 23.44 -16.29
CA LYS A 240 13.52 22.28 -15.40
C LYS A 240 14.93 21.88 -14.99
N TYR A 241 15.16 21.76 -13.69
CA TYR A 241 16.42 21.32 -13.10
C TYR A 241 16.30 19.85 -12.71
N ILE A 242 17.34 19.05 -12.93
CA ILE A 242 17.35 17.65 -12.49
C ILE A 242 17.48 17.62 -10.96
N ALA A 243 16.60 16.88 -10.30
CA ALA A 243 16.62 16.69 -8.86
C ALA A 243 17.01 15.23 -8.54
N ARG A 244 17.84 15.06 -7.52
CA ARG A 244 18.22 13.76 -6.98
C ARG A 244 17.42 13.49 -5.70
N VAL A 245 16.83 12.31 -5.60
CA VAL A 245 16.18 11.84 -4.38
C VAL A 245 17.25 11.49 -3.35
N LEU A 246 17.13 12.03 -2.14
CA LEU A 246 17.97 11.71 -0.99
C LEU A 246 17.38 10.55 -0.20
N HIS A 247 16.11 10.67 0.18
CA HIS A 247 15.38 9.67 0.97
C HIS A 247 13.90 9.65 0.56
N ILE A 248 13.30 8.47 0.63
CA ILE A 248 11.85 8.24 0.50
C ILE A 248 11.40 7.55 1.78
N VAL A 249 10.32 8.06 2.37
CA VAL A 249 9.70 7.56 3.59
C VAL A 249 8.22 7.36 3.35
N HIS A 250 7.89 6.16 2.89
CA HIS A 250 6.52 5.71 2.64
C HIS A 250 5.64 5.76 3.89
N ASP A 251 6.21 5.44 5.06
CA ASP A 251 5.49 5.45 6.34
C ASP A 251 4.76 6.76 6.61
N SER A 252 5.41 7.90 6.35
CA SER A 252 4.87 9.26 6.52
C SER A 252 4.58 9.99 5.21
N ASP A 253 4.59 9.28 4.07
CA ASP A 253 4.49 9.84 2.73
C ASP A 253 5.37 11.10 2.50
N LEU A 254 6.66 11.05 2.88
CA LEU A 254 7.62 12.13 2.69
C LEU A 254 8.79 11.70 1.79
N ALA A 255 9.29 12.62 0.98
CA ALA A 255 10.58 12.49 0.31
C ALA A 255 11.42 13.76 0.44
N LEU A 256 12.73 13.57 0.57
CA LEU A 256 13.73 14.62 0.53
C LEU A 256 14.46 14.58 -0.80
N LEU A 257 14.50 15.71 -1.51
CA LEU A 257 15.24 15.88 -2.77
C LEU A 257 16.34 16.93 -2.60
N THR A 258 17.27 16.97 -3.55
CA THR A 258 18.22 18.07 -3.76
C THR A 258 18.43 18.33 -5.25
N VAL A 259 19.04 19.46 -5.58
CA VAL A 259 19.43 19.84 -6.94
C VAL A 259 20.91 20.18 -6.90
N GLU A 260 21.70 19.59 -7.79
CA GLU A 260 23.16 19.73 -7.78
C GLU A 260 23.61 21.04 -8.44
N ASP A 261 22.84 21.53 -9.43
CA ASP A 261 23.05 22.81 -10.10
C ASP A 261 22.98 23.98 -9.08
N PRO A 262 24.08 24.74 -8.85
CA PRO A 262 24.08 25.90 -7.97
C PRO A 262 23.14 27.02 -8.42
N GLN A 263 22.86 27.16 -9.71
CA GLN A 263 22.01 28.23 -10.26
C GLN A 263 20.58 28.15 -9.72
N PHE A 264 20.07 26.92 -9.53
CA PHE A 264 18.75 26.67 -8.93
C PHE A 264 18.58 27.34 -7.55
N TRP A 265 19.67 27.47 -6.79
CA TRP A 265 19.66 27.94 -5.40
C TRP A 265 19.87 29.46 -5.24
N THR A 266 20.03 30.21 -6.33
CA THR A 266 20.44 31.63 -6.28
C THR A 266 19.31 32.60 -5.92
N ASP A 267 18.06 32.21 -6.17
CA ASP A 267 16.85 33.04 -6.12
C ASP A 267 15.70 32.37 -5.36
N VAL A 268 16.02 31.45 -4.45
CA VAL A 268 15.07 30.75 -3.57
C VAL A 268 15.36 31.07 -2.11
N VAL A 269 14.28 31.27 -1.33
CA VAL A 269 14.30 31.57 0.10
C VAL A 269 13.70 30.37 0.84
N PRO A 270 14.49 29.62 1.62
CA PRO A 270 13.97 28.42 2.30
C PRO A 270 12.85 28.77 3.27
N PHE A 271 11.84 27.90 3.33
CA PHE A 271 10.79 28.01 4.33
C PHE A 271 11.30 27.58 5.71
N GLU A 272 10.87 28.32 6.74
CA GLU A 272 10.94 27.88 8.12
C GLU A 272 9.83 26.86 8.39
N LEU A 273 10.14 25.84 9.20
CA LEU A 273 9.18 24.90 9.74
C LEU A 273 8.72 25.39 11.12
N ASP A 274 7.40 25.42 11.34
CA ASP A 274 6.82 25.69 12.66
C ASP A 274 6.40 24.38 13.35
N THR A 275 5.81 24.50 14.54
CA THR A 275 5.23 23.41 15.33
C THR A 275 3.82 23.03 14.85
N VAL A 276 3.20 22.04 15.51
CA VAL A 276 1.84 21.60 15.18
C VAL A 276 0.83 22.69 15.58
N PRO A 277 0.03 23.22 14.64
CA PRO A 277 -0.82 24.39 14.88
C PRO A 277 -2.05 24.04 15.74
N ASN A 278 -2.68 25.04 16.35
CA ASN A 278 -3.92 24.87 17.11
C ASN A 278 -5.12 24.72 16.16
N LEU A 279 -6.22 24.15 16.68
CA LEU A 279 -7.50 24.13 15.97
C LEU A 279 -7.97 25.55 15.65
N GLN A 280 -8.73 25.70 14.57
CA GLN A 280 -9.29 26.97 14.06
C GLN A 280 -8.27 27.99 13.55
N GLU A 281 -6.95 27.75 13.64
CA GLU A 281 -5.96 28.62 12.98
C GLU A 281 -6.15 28.60 11.45
N LYS A 282 -6.04 29.77 10.82
CA LYS A 282 -6.17 29.89 9.36
C LYS A 282 -4.92 29.37 8.66
N VAL A 283 -5.10 28.49 7.69
CA VAL A 283 -4.02 27.85 6.91
C VAL A 283 -4.18 28.14 5.41
N THR A 284 -3.04 28.34 4.74
CA THR A 284 -2.96 28.55 3.29
C THR A 284 -2.12 27.44 2.67
N VAL A 285 -2.70 26.59 1.82
CA VAL A 285 -2.01 25.54 1.08
C VAL A 285 -1.66 26.04 -0.31
N ILE A 286 -0.44 25.77 -0.77
CA ILE A 286 0.04 26.24 -2.07
C ILE A 286 0.67 25.09 -2.85
N GLY A 287 0.35 24.97 -4.15
CA GLY A 287 0.86 23.90 -4.99
C GLY A 287 0.56 24.09 -6.48
N TYR A 288 0.74 23.03 -7.26
CA TYR A 288 0.55 22.96 -8.71
C TYR A 288 -0.48 21.87 -9.05
N PRO A 289 -1.74 22.23 -9.37
CA PRO A 289 -2.78 21.25 -9.61
C PRO A 289 -2.52 20.48 -10.91
N GLN A 290 -2.99 19.23 -10.96
CA GLN A 290 -2.82 18.35 -12.11
C GLN A 290 -3.38 19.00 -13.39
N GLY A 291 -2.64 18.85 -14.50
CA GLY A 291 -2.99 19.47 -15.78
C GLY A 291 -2.67 20.97 -15.90
N GLY A 292 -2.37 21.66 -14.79
CA GLY A 292 -2.01 23.08 -14.77
C GLY A 292 -0.50 23.32 -14.59
N ASP A 293 0.04 24.34 -15.26
CA ASP A 293 1.42 24.81 -15.05
C ASP A 293 1.50 26.05 -14.13
N LYS A 294 0.34 26.58 -13.73
CA LYS A 294 0.20 27.71 -12.81
C LYS A 294 0.10 27.20 -11.37
N LEU A 295 0.56 28.04 -10.44
CA LEU A 295 0.43 27.82 -9.00
C LEU A 295 -1.02 28.08 -8.56
N SER A 296 -1.50 27.26 -7.61
CA SER A 296 -2.81 27.32 -6.99
C SER A 296 -2.65 27.56 -5.50
N ILE A 297 -3.56 28.34 -4.93
CA ILE A 297 -3.63 28.68 -3.51
C ILE A 297 -5.03 28.30 -3.03
N THR A 298 -5.11 27.48 -1.99
CA THR A 298 -6.36 27.20 -1.26
C THR A 298 -6.22 27.61 0.19
N GLU A 299 -7.28 28.14 0.78
CA GLU A 299 -7.31 28.58 2.18
C GLU A 299 -8.39 27.82 2.95
N GLY A 300 -8.17 27.66 4.25
CA GLY A 300 -9.10 27.05 5.19
C GLY A 300 -8.62 27.24 6.62
N ILE A 301 -9.03 26.35 7.51
CA ILE A 301 -8.62 26.29 8.91
C ILE A 301 -8.09 24.90 9.30
N ILE A 302 -7.40 24.83 10.43
CA ILE A 302 -7.08 23.57 11.10
C ILE A 302 -8.34 22.98 11.74
N SER A 303 -8.87 21.90 11.18
CA SER A 303 -10.14 21.28 11.60
C SER A 303 -9.96 20.18 12.66
N ARG A 304 -8.84 19.43 12.61
CA ARG A 304 -8.50 18.36 13.57
C ARG A 304 -7.00 18.12 13.59
N VAL A 305 -6.48 17.65 14.72
CA VAL A 305 -5.12 17.09 14.85
C VAL A 305 -5.26 15.75 15.56
N ASP A 306 -4.92 14.64 14.89
CA ASP A 306 -5.12 13.29 15.43
C ASP A 306 -4.21 12.25 14.75
N MET A 307 -4.21 11.01 15.22
CA MET A 307 -3.51 9.89 14.61
C MET A 307 -4.37 9.25 13.51
N ALA A 308 -3.85 9.16 12.28
CA ALA A 308 -4.53 8.50 11.17
C ALA A 308 -3.57 7.60 10.37
N ARG A 309 -4.13 6.59 9.70
CA ARG A 309 -3.37 5.63 8.87
C ARG A 309 -3.00 6.26 7.53
N TYR A 310 -1.72 6.28 7.21
CA TYR A 310 -1.21 6.74 5.92
C TYR A 310 -1.46 5.68 4.85
N ALA A 311 -2.09 6.02 3.73
CA ALA A 311 -2.60 5.00 2.80
C ALA A 311 -1.51 4.12 2.16
N HIS A 312 -0.29 4.65 1.97
CA HIS A 312 0.82 3.90 1.36
C HIS A 312 1.47 2.87 2.30
N SER A 313 1.36 3.07 3.62
CA SER A 313 2.08 2.30 4.65
C SER A 313 1.20 1.62 5.69
N ASP A 314 -0.05 2.07 5.80
CA ASP A 314 -1.01 1.71 6.85
C ASP A 314 -0.48 1.95 8.27
N VAL A 315 0.57 2.76 8.42
CA VAL A 315 1.07 3.18 9.73
C VAL A 315 0.23 4.34 10.22
N ALA A 316 -0.24 4.23 11.46
CA ALA A 316 -0.93 5.32 12.14
C ALA A 316 0.11 6.33 12.66
N LEU A 317 0.19 7.50 12.04
CA LEU A 317 1.03 8.62 12.47
C LEU A 317 0.18 9.87 12.69
N LEU A 318 0.78 10.94 13.23
CA LEU A 318 0.07 12.21 13.41
C LEU A 318 -0.29 12.82 12.04
N VAL A 319 -1.51 13.32 11.94
CA VAL A 319 -2.06 14.02 10.78
C VAL A 319 -2.77 15.28 11.25
N ILE A 320 -2.62 16.37 10.48
CA ILE A 320 -3.43 17.57 10.63
C ILE A 320 -4.51 17.54 9.54
N GLN A 321 -5.78 17.65 9.92
CA GLN A 321 -6.91 17.78 9.01
C GLN A 321 -7.25 19.25 8.81
N ILE A 322 -7.61 19.63 7.58
CA ILE A 322 -8.03 20.96 7.19
C ILE A 322 -9.32 20.90 6.35
N ASP A 323 -10.04 22.01 6.26
CA ASP A 323 -11.22 22.17 5.38
C ASP A 323 -10.90 22.84 4.03
N ALA A 324 -9.63 23.18 3.79
CA ALA A 324 -9.16 23.65 2.48
C ALA A 324 -9.13 22.50 1.46
N ALA A 325 -9.57 22.79 0.22
CA ALA A 325 -9.53 21.82 -0.86
C ALA A 325 -8.09 21.40 -1.22
N ILE A 326 -7.85 20.08 -1.23
CA ILE A 326 -6.62 19.45 -1.71
C ILE A 326 -6.94 18.69 -3.00
N ASN A 327 -6.35 19.13 -4.11
CA ASN A 327 -6.49 18.51 -5.41
C ASN A 327 -5.22 17.74 -5.80
N ALA A 328 -5.34 16.75 -6.67
CA ALA A 328 -4.19 16.06 -7.26
C ALA A 328 -3.20 17.08 -7.85
N GLY A 329 -1.90 16.85 -7.64
CA GLY A 329 -0.82 17.78 -7.99
C GLY A 329 -0.44 18.77 -6.88
N ASN A 330 -1.38 19.26 -6.06
CA ASN A 330 -1.05 20.10 -4.90
C ASN A 330 -0.35 19.31 -3.77
N SER A 331 -0.51 17.98 -3.75
CA SER A 331 0.24 17.06 -2.88
C SER A 331 1.75 17.34 -2.96
N GLY A 332 2.40 17.40 -1.80
CA GLY A 332 3.82 17.73 -1.63
C GLY A 332 4.08 19.23 -1.46
N GLY A 333 3.08 20.08 -1.68
CA GLY A 333 3.15 21.52 -1.47
C GLY A 333 3.07 21.91 0.01
N PRO A 334 3.57 23.10 0.39
CA PRO A 334 3.54 23.55 1.77
C PRO A 334 2.14 24.02 2.17
N ALA A 335 1.77 23.74 3.41
CA ALA A 335 0.70 24.41 4.13
C ALA A 335 1.31 25.43 5.10
N LEU A 336 0.84 26.67 5.01
CA LEU A 336 1.45 27.84 5.63
C LEU A 336 0.54 28.49 6.67
N ILE A 337 1.13 28.89 7.79
CA ILE A 337 0.56 29.82 8.78
C ILE A 337 1.64 30.87 9.06
N ASN A 338 1.29 32.16 8.97
CA ASN A 338 2.23 33.28 9.16
C ASN A 338 3.55 33.14 8.35
N ASN A 339 3.46 32.69 7.09
CA ASN A 339 4.57 32.38 6.18
C ASN A 339 5.53 31.25 6.61
N LYS A 340 5.21 30.50 7.67
CA LYS A 340 5.93 29.30 8.12
C LYS A 340 5.16 28.05 7.76
N VAL A 341 5.88 26.96 7.47
CA VAL A 341 5.26 25.67 7.11
C VAL A 341 4.78 24.97 8.37
N VAL A 342 3.52 24.55 8.39
CA VAL A 342 2.92 23.72 9.46
C VAL A 342 2.71 22.26 9.03
N GLY A 343 2.76 21.98 7.73
CA GLY A 343 2.77 20.64 7.19
C GLY A 343 2.90 20.59 5.67
N VAL A 344 2.96 19.37 5.13
CA VAL A 344 2.98 19.06 3.70
C VAL A 344 1.61 18.58 3.28
N ALA A 345 0.99 19.18 2.26
CA ALA A 345 -0.29 18.70 1.74
C ALA A 345 -0.15 17.25 1.24
N PHE A 346 -1.03 16.35 1.68
CA PHE A 346 -1.12 14.99 1.17
C PHE A 346 -2.58 14.52 1.14
N GLN A 347 -2.90 13.70 0.14
CA GLN A 347 -4.13 12.90 -0.03
C GLN A 347 -5.45 13.45 0.54
N ALA A 348 -6.42 13.75 -0.32
CA ALA A 348 -7.83 13.84 0.09
C ALA A 348 -8.42 12.44 0.38
N MET A 349 -9.33 12.33 1.35
CA MET A 349 -10.18 11.14 1.46
C MET A 349 -11.09 11.07 0.24
N VAL A 350 -11.00 9.99 -0.55
CA VAL A 350 -11.69 9.84 -1.86
C VAL A 350 -13.22 10.02 -1.75
N ASN A 351 -13.80 9.77 -0.57
CA ASN A 351 -15.23 9.82 -0.32
C ASN A 351 -15.66 10.98 0.63
N ALA A 352 -14.84 12.02 0.79
CA ALA A 352 -15.16 13.16 1.65
C ALA A 352 -14.89 14.52 0.95
N GLU A 353 -15.94 15.32 0.77
CA GLU A 353 -15.82 16.68 0.26
C GLU A 353 -15.20 17.62 1.30
N ASN A 354 -14.33 18.53 0.87
CA ASN A 354 -13.68 19.54 1.72
C ASN A 354 -12.94 18.96 2.94
N ILE A 355 -12.32 17.79 2.82
CA ILE A 355 -11.39 17.25 3.81
C ILE A 355 -10.01 17.08 3.17
N GLY A 356 -9.08 17.96 3.58
CA GLY A 356 -7.66 17.86 3.28
C GLY A 356 -6.87 17.34 4.47
N TYR A 357 -5.71 16.72 4.19
CA TYR A 357 -4.78 16.29 5.22
C TYR A 357 -3.37 16.86 4.98
N LEU A 358 -2.64 17.10 6.07
CA LEU A 358 -1.27 17.60 6.07
C LEU A 358 -0.36 16.68 6.89
N VAL A 359 0.79 16.32 6.32
CA VAL A 359 1.88 15.63 7.04
C VAL A 359 2.53 16.68 7.96
N PRO A 360 2.47 16.55 9.28
CA PRO A 360 2.96 17.59 10.19
C PRO A 360 4.48 17.78 10.08
N THR A 361 4.94 19.02 10.28
CA THR A 361 6.39 19.32 10.37
C THR A 361 7.16 18.48 11.39
N LEU A 362 6.49 17.99 12.43
CA LEU A 362 7.03 17.02 13.38
C LEU A 362 7.67 15.80 12.68
N LEU A 363 7.04 15.29 11.61
CA LEU A 363 7.54 14.15 10.86
C LEU A 363 8.71 14.53 9.93
N ILE A 364 8.72 15.76 9.40
CA ILE A 364 9.89 16.31 8.68
C ILE A 364 11.08 16.44 9.64
N HIS A 365 10.90 17.03 10.82
CA HIS A 365 11.95 17.14 11.84
C HIS A 365 12.46 15.76 12.29
N ARG A 366 11.56 14.80 12.49
CA ARG A 366 11.93 13.41 12.81
C ARG A 366 12.79 12.80 11.71
N LEU A 367 12.38 12.91 10.44
CA LEU A 367 13.13 12.41 9.30
C LEU A 367 14.52 13.05 9.19
N LEU A 368 14.61 14.38 9.31
CA LEU A 368 15.88 15.10 9.28
C LEU A 368 16.83 14.67 10.40
N LEU A 369 16.31 14.38 11.60
CA LEU A 369 17.09 13.91 12.76
C LEU A 369 17.50 12.44 12.63
N ASP A 370 16.63 11.57 12.13
CA ASP A 370 16.91 10.15 11.90
C ASP A 370 18.06 9.99 10.89
N VAL A 371 17.94 10.65 9.73
CA VAL A 371 18.97 10.68 8.69
C VAL A 371 20.28 11.29 9.21
N ALA A 372 20.22 12.34 10.05
CA ALA A 372 21.42 12.94 10.62
C ALA A 372 22.14 12.03 11.65
N ARG A 373 21.40 11.11 12.31
CA ARG A 373 21.96 10.12 13.25
C ARG A 373 22.50 8.88 12.54
N ASN A 374 21.77 8.40 11.52
CA ASN A 374 21.92 7.05 10.96
C ASN A 374 22.38 7.01 9.49
N ASN A 375 22.53 8.17 8.82
CA ASN A 375 22.72 8.32 7.36
C ASN A 375 21.58 7.76 6.47
N HIS A 376 20.56 7.17 7.07
CA HIS A 376 19.36 6.65 6.42
C HIS A 376 18.14 6.79 7.35
N HIS A 377 16.95 6.51 6.85
CA HIS A 377 15.74 6.44 7.67
C HIS A 377 15.60 5.04 8.28
N THR A 378 15.41 4.95 9.60
CA THR A 378 15.32 3.68 10.35
C THR A 378 13.89 3.17 10.53
N GLY A 379 12.89 3.93 10.09
CA GLY A 379 11.47 3.60 10.26
C GLY A 379 10.84 4.20 11.51
N PHE A 380 9.60 3.78 11.78
CA PHE A 380 8.86 4.09 13.00
C PHE A 380 8.88 2.90 13.96
N VAL A 381 8.97 3.22 15.26
CA VAL A 381 9.04 2.22 16.32
C VAL A 381 7.67 1.68 16.71
N SER A 382 7.64 0.43 17.19
CA SER A 382 6.44 -0.21 17.74
C SER A 382 6.73 -0.85 19.09
N LEU A 383 5.68 -1.01 19.91
CA LEU A 383 5.73 -1.82 21.13
C LEU A 383 5.48 -3.31 20.88
N GLY A 384 5.05 -3.69 19.67
CA GLY A 384 4.64 -5.07 19.37
C GLY A 384 3.44 -5.54 20.19
N ILE A 385 2.50 -4.65 20.54
CA ILE A 385 1.32 -5.00 21.37
C ILE A 385 0.00 -4.79 20.63
N PHE A 386 -0.92 -5.73 20.84
CA PHE A 386 -2.34 -5.55 20.58
C PHE A 386 -3.02 -5.26 21.90
N TRP A 387 -3.82 -4.19 21.98
CA TRP A 387 -4.48 -3.77 23.20
C TRP A 387 -6.01 -3.68 23.06
N GLN A 388 -6.67 -3.36 24.16
CA GLN A 388 -8.11 -3.13 24.27
C GLN A 388 -8.38 -1.97 25.23
N ALA A 389 -9.30 -1.08 24.86
CA ALA A 389 -9.85 -0.09 25.77
C ALA A 389 -10.60 -0.78 26.93
N ILE A 390 -10.54 -0.17 28.12
CA ILE A 390 -11.14 -0.69 29.35
C ILE A 390 -12.14 0.29 29.96
N GLU A 391 -12.85 1.05 29.14
CA GLU A 391 -13.88 2.02 29.59
C GLU A 391 -15.01 1.36 30.41
N ASN A 392 -15.24 0.06 30.23
CA ASN A 392 -16.24 -0.69 31.00
C ASN A 392 -15.86 -0.80 32.49
N PRO A 393 -16.68 -0.29 33.44
CA PRO A 393 -16.32 -0.29 34.86
C PRO A 393 -16.17 -1.69 35.48
N VAL A 394 -16.92 -2.69 35.01
CA VAL A 394 -16.80 -4.08 35.50
C VAL A 394 -15.45 -4.69 35.10
N LEU A 395 -14.95 -4.35 33.91
CA LEU A 395 -13.61 -4.74 33.46
C LEU A 395 -12.53 -4.04 34.28
N GLN A 396 -12.65 -2.73 34.56
CA GLN A 396 -11.72 -2.01 35.44
C GLN A 396 -11.66 -2.64 36.84
N GLN A 397 -12.82 -2.88 37.45
CA GLN A 397 -12.94 -3.52 38.76
C GLN A 397 -12.28 -4.91 38.77
N LYS A 398 -12.52 -5.74 37.74
CA LYS A 398 -11.90 -7.06 37.60
C LYS A 398 -10.37 -6.99 37.47
N LEU A 399 -9.85 -5.97 36.81
CA LEU A 399 -8.40 -5.77 36.62
C LEU A 399 -7.71 -5.10 37.82
N GLY A 400 -8.47 -4.61 38.80
CA GLY A 400 -7.93 -3.82 39.93
C GLY A 400 -7.58 -2.38 39.54
N VAL A 401 -8.11 -1.87 38.41
CA VAL A 401 -7.91 -0.49 37.99
C VAL A 401 -8.83 0.40 38.84
N SER A 402 -8.25 1.05 39.85
CA SER A 402 -8.89 2.13 40.58
C SER A 402 -8.82 3.41 39.75
N PRO A 403 -9.94 4.07 39.43
CA PRO A 403 -9.89 5.39 38.80
C PRO A 403 -9.28 6.39 39.79
N GLU A 404 -8.06 6.84 39.53
CA GLU A 404 -7.50 7.97 40.27
C GLU A 404 -8.30 9.23 39.94
N GLY A 405 -8.49 10.10 40.94
CA GLY A 405 -9.16 11.37 40.76
C GLY A 405 -8.52 12.21 39.66
N GLU A 406 -9.32 13.06 39.02
CA GLU A 406 -8.91 13.88 37.88
C GLU A 406 -7.66 14.73 38.20
N ARG A 407 -6.61 14.60 37.38
CA ARG A 407 -5.31 15.28 37.58
C ARG A 407 -4.95 16.18 36.41
N ARG A 408 -4.48 17.41 36.71
CA ARG A 408 -3.90 18.32 35.71
C ARG A 408 -2.46 17.91 35.35
N VAL A 409 -2.15 17.90 34.06
CA VAL A 409 -0.81 17.62 33.50
C VAL A 409 -0.45 18.57 32.38
N LYS A 410 0.84 18.79 32.16
CA LYS A 410 1.35 19.53 30.99
C LYS A 410 1.12 18.70 29.71
N GLY A 411 0.64 19.30 28.63
CA GLY A 411 0.51 18.62 27.34
C GLY A 411 1.84 18.40 26.63
N ILE A 412 1.78 17.64 25.53
CA ILE A 412 2.90 17.15 24.71
C ILE A 412 2.93 17.71 23.28
N GLY A 413 1.82 18.29 22.80
CA GLY A 413 1.58 18.57 21.38
C GLY A 413 2.23 19.84 20.80
N GLY A 414 2.64 20.78 21.65
CA GLY A 414 3.08 22.11 21.21
C GLY A 414 1.91 23.03 20.82
N GLY A 415 2.23 24.29 20.48
CA GLY A 415 1.25 25.34 20.17
C GLY A 415 1.19 26.47 21.22
N LEU A 416 0.58 27.59 20.83
CA LEU A 416 0.52 28.87 21.56
C LEU A 416 -0.52 28.97 22.70
N GLY A 417 -1.16 27.87 23.11
CA GLY A 417 -2.23 27.85 24.13
C GLY A 417 -1.81 27.45 25.55
N GLU A 418 -2.78 27.34 26.47
CA GLU A 418 -2.57 26.67 27.76
C GLU A 418 -2.13 25.21 27.52
N ASN A 419 -0.83 24.95 27.64
CA ASN A 419 -0.29 23.61 27.51
C ASN A 419 -0.50 22.77 28.80
N THR A 420 -1.70 22.84 29.39
CA THR A 420 -2.13 21.95 30.47
C THR A 420 -3.50 21.38 30.17
N GLY A 421 -3.68 20.10 30.45
CA GLY A 421 -4.95 19.40 30.32
C GLY A 421 -5.19 18.48 31.50
N SER A 422 -6.22 17.65 31.39
CA SER A 422 -6.72 16.83 32.49
C SER A 422 -6.85 15.36 32.08
N TYR A 423 -6.68 14.43 33.02
CA TYR A 423 -6.86 13.00 32.79
C TYR A 423 -7.38 12.26 34.02
N THR A 424 -8.09 11.17 33.74
CA THR A 424 -8.34 10.05 34.65
C THR A 424 -7.39 8.92 34.25
N SER A 425 -6.62 8.39 35.18
CA SER A 425 -5.74 7.23 34.90
C SER A 425 -6.58 5.98 34.68
N GLY A 426 -6.19 5.13 33.72
CA GLY A 426 -6.77 3.78 33.64
C GLY A 426 -5.93 2.81 32.83
N GLY A 427 -5.32 3.28 31.74
CA GLY A 427 -4.50 2.46 30.86
C GLY A 427 -5.30 1.59 29.89
N VAL A 428 -4.58 0.72 29.19
CA VAL A 428 -5.14 -0.20 28.19
C VAL A 428 -4.73 -1.64 28.47
N LEU A 429 -5.66 -2.58 28.28
CA LEU A 429 -5.40 -4.00 28.49
C LEU A 429 -4.62 -4.59 27.31
N ILE A 430 -3.44 -5.14 27.55
CA ILE A 430 -2.64 -5.87 26.57
C ILE A 430 -3.32 -7.22 26.29
N ARG A 431 -3.73 -7.45 25.04
CA ARG A 431 -4.33 -8.72 24.58
C ARG A 431 -3.29 -9.69 24.01
N LYS A 432 -2.25 -9.18 23.35
CA LYS A 432 -1.15 -9.96 22.76
C LYS A 432 0.13 -9.11 22.76
N VAL A 433 1.26 -9.76 22.98
CA VAL A 433 2.59 -9.21 22.70
C VAL A 433 3.22 -10.07 21.61
N GLU A 434 3.85 -9.43 20.63
CA GLU A 434 4.52 -10.09 19.51
C GLU A 434 5.94 -10.50 19.93
N THR A 435 6.32 -11.74 19.66
CA THR A 435 7.56 -12.38 20.14
C THR A 435 8.84 -11.74 19.60
N LEU A 436 8.75 -11.09 18.43
CA LEU A 436 9.88 -10.43 17.78
C LEU A 436 10.26 -9.07 18.35
N TYR A 437 9.53 -8.58 19.36
CA TYR A 437 9.86 -7.32 20.02
C TYR A 437 10.46 -7.60 21.40
N ASN A 438 11.47 -6.82 21.79
CA ASN A 438 12.09 -6.83 23.12
C ASN A 438 11.06 -6.63 24.25
N SER A 439 9.93 -5.99 23.95
CA SER A 439 8.80 -5.85 24.87
C SER A 439 8.23 -7.21 25.33
N SER A 440 8.36 -8.29 24.55
CA SER A 440 7.89 -9.64 24.90
C SER A 440 8.64 -10.27 26.08
N GLY A 441 9.88 -9.84 26.37
CA GLY A 441 10.61 -10.23 27.57
C GLY A 441 10.08 -9.57 28.86
N VAL A 442 9.23 -8.55 28.73
CA VAL A 442 8.80 -7.65 29.82
C VAL A 442 7.29 -7.64 30.00
N LEU A 443 6.56 -7.30 28.94
CA LEU A 443 5.11 -7.15 28.86
C LEU A 443 4.44 -8.51 28.62
N LYS A 444 3.22 -8.66 29.12
CA LYS A 444 2.44 -9.89 29.02
C LYS A 444 0.99 -9.59 28.64
N ALA A 445 0.36 -10.53 27.94
CA ALA A 445 -1.09 -10.50 27.78
C ALA A 445 -1.76 -10.56 29.17
N GLY A 446 -2.74 -9.69 29.41
CA GLY A 446 -3.36 -9.49 30.72
C GLY A 446 -2.84 -8.29 31.52
N ASP A 447 -1.69 -7.71 31.16
CA ASP A 447 -1.20 -6.47 31.77
C ASP A 447 -2.08 -5.28 31.36
N VAL A 448 -2.28 -4.32 32.26
CA VAL A 448 -2.83 -3.00 31.90
C VAL A 448 -1.69 -1.98 31.80
N LEU A 449 -1.37 -1.54 30.58
CA LEU A 449 -0.39 -0.49 30.32
C LEU A 449 -1.02 0.87 30.65
N TYR A 450 -0.68 1.43 31.83
CA TYR A 450 -1.26 2.69 32.32
C TYR A 450 -0.33 3.90 32.19
N LYS A 451 0.96 3.70 31.88
CA LYS A 451 1.92 4.80 31.74
C LYS A 451 3.03 4.45 30.74
N PHE A 452 3.40 5.43 29.93
CA PHE A 452 4.54 5.41 29.01
C PHE A 452 5.40 6.65 29.28
N GLU A 453 6.68 6.46 29.58
CA GLU A 453 7.61 7.49 30.08
C GLU A 453 7.05 8.22 31.32
N ASP A 454 6.74 9.50 31.20
CA ASP A 454 6.12 10.36 32.22
C ASP A 454 4.61 10.56 32.00
N ARG A 455 3.99 9.80 31.09
CA ARG A 455 2.62 10.02 30.60
C ARG A 455 1.68 8.89 30.98
N HIS A 456 0.67 9.22 31.79
CA HIS A 456 -0.45 8.33 32.06
C HIS A 456 -1.36 8.21 30.83
N ILE A 457 -1.81 6.98 30.59
CA ILE A 457 -2.73 6.59 29.52
C ILE A 457 -4.13 6.43 30.14
N ALA A 458 -5.15 6.96 29.48
CA ALA A 458 -6.54 6.81 29.90
C ALA A 458 -7.16 5.49 29.39
N THR A 459 -8.37 5.18 29.86
CA THR A 459 -9.08 3.92 29.59
C THR A 459 -9.41 3.66 28.12
N ASP A 460 -9.42 4.73 27.31
CA ASP A 460 -9.62 4.77 25.86
C ASP A 460 -8.32 4.62 25.05
N GLY A 461 -7.16 4.60 25.72
CA GLY A 461 -5.84 4.62 25.08
C GLY A 461 -5.33 6.01 24.68
N THR A 462 -5.96 7.09 25.15
CA THR A 462 -5.49 8.46 24.86
C THR A 462 -4.58 9.04 25.95
N VAL A 463 -3.79 10.03 25.56
CA VAL A 463 -2.97 10.89 26.41
C VAL A 463 -3.30 12.36 26.14
N VAL A 464 -3.05 13.23 27.11
CA VAL A 464 -3.29 14.68 26.97
C VAL A 464 -2.35 15.27 25.91
N PHE A 465 -2.90 15.81 24.84
CA PHE A 465 -2.14 16.45 23.76
C PHE A 465 -1.78 17.89 24.14
N ARG A 466 -2.76 18.77 24.35
CA ARG A 466 -2.62 20.16 24.83
C ARG A 466 -4.00 20.68 25.23
N GLY A 467 -4.13 21.59 26.19
CA GLY A 467 -5.44 22.07 26.63
C GLY A 467 -6.40 20.91 26.92
N SER A 468 -7.58 20.92 26.29
CA SER A 468 -8.55 19.82 26.30
C SER A 468 -8.35 18.75 25.20
N GLU A 469 -7.42 18.95 24.25
CA GLU A 469 -7.15 18.00 23.18
C GLU A 469 -6.45 16.74 23.73
N ARG A 470 -6.86 15.58 23.20
CA ARG A 470 -6.32 14.26 23.54
C ARG A 470 -5.99 13.52 22.24
N VAL A 471 -4.97 12.66 22.29
CA VAL A 471 -4.48 11.89 21.15
C VAL A 471 -4.16 10.47 21.60
N SER A 472 -4.24 9.47 20.72
CA SER A 472 -3.79 8.10 21.02
C SER A 472 -2.35 8.09 21.56
N PHE A 473 -2.07 7.25 22.57
CA PHE A 473 -0.74 7.13 23.19
C PHE A 473 0.36 6.77 22.19
N ALA A 474 0.00 6.19 21.03
CA ALA A 474 0.92 5.92 19.93
C ALA A 474 1.65 7.18 19.42
N TYR A 475 1.10 8.38 19.63
CA TYR A 475 1.81 9.65 19.39
C TYR A 475 3.14 9.74 20.15
N LEU A 476 3.25 9.17 21.36
CA LEU A 476 4.47 9.18 22.16
C LEU A 476 5.60 8.38 21.49
N LEU A 477 5.26 7.32 20.77
CA LEU A 477 6.19 6.50 20.00
C LEU A 477 6.78 7.27 18.80
N LEU A 478 6.05 8.24 18.22
CA LEU A 478 6.56 9.09 17.13
C LEU A 478 7.78 9.92 17.55
N ARG A 479 7.90 10.22 18.85
CA ARG A 479 9.00 11.02 19.42
C ARG A 479 10.24 10.17 19.75
N LYS A 480 10.18 8.86 19.52
CA LYS A 480 11.25 7.88 19.77
C LYS A 480 11.85 7.37 18.46
N PHE A 481 13.08 6.87 18.54
CA PHE A 481 13.84 6.28 17.43
C PHE A 481 14.16 4.80 17.70
N VAL A 482 14.46 4.05 16.64
CA VAL A 482 14.88 2.65 16.74
C VAL A 482 16.16 2.56 17.59
N GLY A 483 16.22 1.61 18.51
CA GLY A 483 17.32 1.46 19.46
C GLY A 483 17.28 2.41 20.67
N GLU A 484 16.30 3.33 20.79
CA GLU A 484 16.09 4.06 22.04
C GLU A 484 15.36 3.18 23.07
N ARG A 485 15.65 3.37 24.37
CA ARG A 485 14.85 2.73 25.44
C ARG A 485 13.47 3.37 25.55
N ALA A 486 12.45 2.54 25.75
CA ALA A 486 11.16 2.95 26.30
C ALA A 486 11.08 2.56 27.77
N LYS A 487 10.47 3.43 28.57
CA LYS A 487 10.10 3.14 29.97
C LYS A 487 8.58 3.06 30.08
N VAL A 488 8.05 2.00 30.68
CA VAL A 488 6.59 1.76 30.79
C VAL A 488 6.19 1.25 32.17
N SER A 489 4.95 1.52 32.57
CA SER A 489 4.40 1.01 33.82
C SER A 489 3.10 0.25 33.59
N VAL A 490 2.98 -0.90 34.22
CA VAL A 490 1.89 -1.85 34.02
C VAL A 490 1.25 -2.29 35.32
N LEU A 491 -0.07 -2.49 35.31
CA LEU A 491 -0.79 -3.19 36.37
C LEU A 491 -0.87 -4.67 35.99
N ARG A 492 -0.23 -5.53 36.80
CA ARG A 492 -0.20 -6.99 36.59
C ARG A 492 -0.83 -7.67 37.79
N ASN A 493 -1.97 -8.34 37.59
CA ASN A 493 -2.74 -8.99 38.68
C ASN A 493 -3.01 -8.04 39.87
N GLY A 494 -3.41 -6.80 39.59
CA GLY A 494 -3.65 -5.77 40.62
C GLY A 494 -2.39 -5.18 41.27
N THR A 495 -1.18 -5.67 40.94
CA THR A 495 0.09 -5.12 41.43
C THR A 495 0.65 -4.12 40.42
N GLN A 496 0.98 -2.90 40.86
CA GLN A 496 1.68 -1.93 40.02
C GLN A 496 3.14 -2.33 39.86
N ILE A 497 3.59 -2.45 38.62
CA ILE A 497 4.99 -2.62 38.24
C ILE A 497 5.38 -1.33 37.51
N GLU A 498 6.20 -0.52 38.15
CA GLU A 498 6.63 0.78 37.67
C GLU A 498 7.91 0.69 36.81
N ASP A 499 8.05 1.63 35.89
CA ASP A 499 9.30 2.00 35.22
C ASP A 499 10.12 0.81 34.63
N VAL A 500 9.44 -0.16 34.00
CA VAL A 500 10.11 -1.27 33.30
C VAL A 500 10.61 -0.82 31.93
N GLU A 501 11.83 -1.19 31.58
CA GLU A 501 12.50 -0.72 30.37
C GLU A 501 12.80 -1.83 29.35
N PHE A 502 12.76 -1.46 28.07
CA PHE A 502 13.26 -2.28 26.96
C PHE A 502 13.64 -1.39 25.77
N TYR A 503 14.41 -1.92 24.82
CA TYR A 503 14.76 -1.22 23.59
C TYR A 503 13.62 -1.27 22.57
N LEU A 504 13.38 -0.14 21.89
CA LEU A 504 12.38 -0.01 20.86
C LEU A 504 12.89 -0.46 19.49
N GLU A 505 12.06 -1.17 18.76
CA GLU A 505 12.38 -1.74 17.44
C GLU A 505 11.46 -1.18 16.36
N SER A 506 11.93 -1.23 15.12
CA SER A 506 11.11 -0.90 13.94
C SER A 506 9.97 -1.90 13.78
N ARG A 507 8.85 -1.45 13.18
CA ARG A 507 7.71 -2.30 12.88
C ARG A 507 8.13 -3.49 11.98
N LYS A 508 7.92 -4.71 12.47
CA LYS A 508 8.02 -5.94 11.68
C LYS A 508 6.68 -6.22 10.96
N ALA A 509 6.72 -6.68 9.71
CA ALA A 509 5.53 -7.01 8.92
C ALA A 509 5.81 -8.25 8.05
N LEU A 510 4.93 -9.26 8.12
CA LEU A 510 5.05 -10.49 7.33
C LEU A 510 4.80 -10.25 5.84
N ILE A 511 3.86 -9.35 5.53
CA ILE A 511 3.51 -8.93 4.17
C ILE A 511 3.92 -7.45 4.01
N PRO A 512 5.06 -7.16 3.37
CA PRO A 512 5.51 -5.78 3.13
C PRO A 512 4.51 -4.97 2.29
N ARG A 513 4.32 -3.70 2.65
CA ARG A 513 3.47 -2.75 1.90
C ARG A 513 4.17 -2.06 0.73
N TYR A 514 5.50 -2.01 0.78
CA TYR A 514 6.39 -1.47 -0.25
C TYR A 514 7.74 -2.20 -0.15
N LEU A 515 8.59 -2.06 -1.17
CA LEU A 515 9.93 -2.65 -1.17
C LEU A 515 10.98 -1.65 -0.66
N ILE A 516 12.01 -2.16 0.02
CA ILE A 516 13.14 -1.36 0.51
C ILE A 516 14.45 -2.01 0.01
N PRO A 517 15.39 -1.24 -0.56
CA PRO A 517 15.25 0.15 -1.02
C PRO A 517 14.21 0.28 -2.15
N GLU A 518 13.75 1.49 -2.45
CA GLU A 518 12.66 1.74 -3.43
C GLU A 518 12.90 1.15 -4.82
N ASN A 519 14.17 1.08 -5.25
CA ASN A 519 14.54 0.52 -6.55
C ASN A 519 14.68 -1.03 -6.53
N LYS A 520 14.46 -1.69 -5.39
CA LYS A 520 14.51 -3.16 -5.28
C LYS A 520 13.40 -3.78 -6.14
N ARG A 521 13.76 -4.78 -6.94
CA ARG A 521 12.80 -5.61 -7.68
C ARG A 521 12.22 -6.69 -6.75
N PRO A 522 11.01 -7.22 -7.03
CA PRO A 522 10.47 -8.33 -6.27
C PRO A 522 11.38 -9.56 -6.44
N SER A 523 11.75 -10.19 -5.32
CA SER A 523 12.54 -11.41 -5.34
C SER A 523 11.71 -12.55 -5.96
N TYR A 524 12.31 -13.33 -6.86
CA TYR A 524 11.61 -14.43 -7.55
C TYR A 524 12.55 -15.61 -7.82
N PHE A 525 11.97 -16.81 -7.91
CA PHE A 525 12.68 -18.04 -8.24
C PHE A 525 11.81 -18.93 -9.12
N ILE A 526 12.40 -19.50 -10.17
CA ILE A 526 11.75 -20.38 -11.14
C ILE A 526 12.42 -21.74 -11.07
N HIS A 527 11.67 -22.76 -10.71
CA HIS A 527 12.11 -24.16 -10.72
C HIS A 527 11.12 -25.01 -11.47
N SER A 528 11.57 -25.79 -12.46
CA SER A 528 10.69 -26.68 -13.24
C SER A 528 9.47 -25.96 -13.86
N GLY A 529 9.57 -24.65 -14.13
CA GLY A 529 8.49 -23.80 -14.64
C GLY A 529 7.55 -23.22 -13.57
N LEU A 530 7.68 -23.63 -12.31
CA LEU A 530 6.95 -23.07 -11.18
C LEU A 530 7.57 -21.70 -10.82
N VAL A 531 6.79 -20.61 -10.93
CA VAL A 531 7.27 -19.25 -10.66
C VAL A 531 6.91 -18.83 -9.24
N PHE A 532 7.90 -18.86 -8.34
CA PHE A 532 7.78 -18.41 -6.96
C PHE A 532 8.12 -16.93 -6.80
N SER A 533 7.35 -16.24 -5.97
CA SER A 533 7.54 -14.83 -5.61
C SER A 533 7.20 -14.61 -4.13
N VAL A 534 7.49 -13.43 -3.59
CA VAL A 534 7.13 -13.04 -2.22
C VAL A 534 5.81 -12.27 -2.21
N LEU A 535 4.88 -12.70 -1.34
CA LEU A 535 3.61 -12.03 -1.15
C LEU A 535 3.82 -10.65 -0.48
N THR A 536 3.34 -9.61 -1.13
CA THR A 536 3.45 -8.19 -0.72
C THR A 536 2.17 -7.46 -1.12
N HIS A 537 1.86 -6.29 -0.55
CA HIS A 537 0.69 -5.52 -1.01
C HIS A 537 0.76 -5.09 -2.48
N PRO A 538 1.92 -4.70 -3.05
CA PRO A 538 2.01 -4.45 -4.50
C PRO A 538 1.80 -5.70 -5.35
N TYR A 539 2.15 -6.90 -4.85
CA TYR A 539 1.79 -8.18 -5.49
C TYR A 539 0.27 -8.41 -5.47
N LEU A 540 -0.37 -8.20 -4.31
CA LEU A 540 -1.83 -8.29 -4.16
C LEU A 540 -2.54 -7.31 -5.10
N GLY A 541 -2.11 -6.04 -5.10
CA GLY A 541 -2.63 -5.01 -6.01
C GLY A 541 -2.42 -5.33 -7.49
N SER A 542 -1.30 -5.95 -7.86
CA SER A 542 -1.03 -6.36 -9.25
C SER A 542 -1.82 -7.59 -9.69
N SER A 543 -2.19 -8.47 -8.75
CA SER A 543 -2.87 -9.75 -9.03
C SER A 543 -4.39 -9.63 -8.95
N PHE A 544 -4.89 -8.85 -7.97
CA PHE A 544 -6.31 -8.76 -7.61
C PHE A 544 -6.83 -7.31 -7.61
N GLY A 545 -6.03 -6.32 -8.02
CA GLY A 545 -6.41 -4.91 -8.07
C GLY A 545 -6.30 -4.17 -6.73
N ASN A 546 -6.48 -2.85 -6.77
CA ASN A 546 -6.24 -1.96 -5.61
C ASN A 546 -7.20 -2.18 -4.42
N HIS A 547 -8.28 -2.94 -4.60
CA HIS A 547 -9.25 -3.33 -3.57
C HIS A 547 -9.26 -4.86 -3.43
N TRP A 548 -8.07 -5.46 -3.37
CA TRP A 548 -7.87 -6.90 -3.25
C TRP A 548 -8.51 -7.47 -1.97
N GLU A 549 -8.68 -6.64 -0.93
CA GLU A 549 -9.38 -6.99 0.32
C GLU A 549 -10.86 -7.34 0.08
N ASP A 550 -11.51 -6.65 -0.86
CA ASP A 550 -12.93 -6.80 -1.20
C ASP A 550 -13.17 -7.61 -2.49
N ASN A 551 -12.09 -8.05 -3.17
CA ASN A 551 -12.19 -8.77 -4.44
C ASN A 551 -12.58 -10.25 -4.20
N PRO A 552 -13.72 -10.74 -4.75
CA PRO A 552 -14.18 -12.11 -4.57
C PRO A 552 -13.27 -13.18 -5.23
N HIS A 553 -12.26 -12.77 -6.01
CA HIS A 553 -11.25 -13.64 -6.61
C HIS A 553 -9.94 -13.73 -5.82
N THR A 554 -9.77 -12.97 -4.73
CA THR A 554 -8.61 -13.12 -3.83
C THR A 554 -8.76 -14.43 -3.04
N PRO A 555 -7.78 -15.35 -3.07
CA PRO A 555 -7.83 -16.58 -2.27
C PRO A 555 -7.94 -16.31 -0.76
N LEU A 556 -8.71 -17.13 -0.06
CA LEU A 556 -9.05 -16.89 1.34
C LEU A 556 -7.84 -17.04 2.28
N ASP A 557 -6.90 -17.94 1.98
CA ASP A 557 -5.64 -18.08 2.69
C ASP A 557 -4.74 -16.85 2.55
N ILE A 558 -4.60 -16.35 1.32
CA ILE A 558 -3.89 -15.12 0.99
C ILE A 558 -4.53 -13.93 1.71
N LEU A 559 -5.85 -13.79 1.67
CA LEU A 559 -6.59 -12.74 2.37
C LEU A 559 -6.37 -12.81 3.90
N ASN A 560 -6.52 -13.99 4.48
CA ASN A 560 -6.34 -14.22 5.91
C ASN A 560 -4.90 -13.89 6.37
N VAL A 561 -3.90 -14.36 5.62
CA VAL A 561 -2.48 -14.10 5.89
C VAL A 561 -2.13 -12.61 5.70
N ALA A 562 -2.67 -11.94 4.67
CA ALA A 562 -2.40 -10.53 4.43
C ALA A 562 -3.04 -9.59 5.45
N LEU A 563 -4.20 -9.96 6.02
CA LEU A 563 -4.90 -9.16 7.02
C LEU A 563 -4.48 -9.45 8.47
N THR A 564 -4.05 -10.68 8.78
CA THR A 564 -3.80 -11.12 10.17
C THR A 564 -2.41 -11.69 10.45
N GLY A 565 -1.63 -11.95 9.40
CA GLY A 565 -0.33 -12.59 9.48
C GLY A 565 0.72 -11.73 10.21
N VAL A 566 1.42 -12.37 11.15
CA VAL A 566 2.57 -11.78 11.86
C VAL A 566 3.79 -12.66 11.64
N PRO A 567 5.01 -12.10 11.51
CA PRO A 567 6.21 -12.89 11.39
C PRO A 567 6.55 -13.56 12.73
N GLU A 568 7.05 -14.80 12.69
CA GLU A 568 7.52 -15.54 13.86
C GLU A 568 9.01 -15.28 14.11
N ASN A 569 9.78 -15.20 13.02
CA ASN A 569 11.21 -14.93 12.96
C ASN A 569 11.49 -13.66 12.14
N ASP A 570 12.64 -13.01 12.37
CA ASP A 570 13.06 -11.90 11.51
C ASP A 570 13.41 -12.42 10.10
N GLY A 571 12.91 -11.75 9.07
CA GLY A 571 13.05 -12.20 7.68
C GLY A 571 12.08 -13.30 7.24
N ASP A 572 11.08 -13.69 8.05
CA ASP A 572 9.95 -14.50 7.58
C ASP A 572 9.23 -13.82 6.40
N GLN A 573 8.86 -14.61 5.39
CA GLN A 573 8.16 -14.18 4.19
C GLN A 573 7.16 -15.24 3.75
N VAL A 574 6.05 -14.82 3.14
CA VAL A 574 5.08 -15.74 2.55
C VAL A 574 5.43 -15.96 1.08
N VAL A 575 5.97 -17.14 0.78
CA VAL A 575 6.32 -17.55 -0.59
C VAL A 575 5.07 -18.06 -1.30
N VAL A 576 4.80 -17.51 -2.50
CA VAL A 576 3.66 -17.88 -3.33
C VAL A 576 4.12 -18.42 -4.68
N LEU A 577 3.52 -19.52 -5.12
CA LEU A 577 3.51 -19.89 -6.54
C LEU A 577 2.60 -18.90 -7.26
N SER A 578 3.19 -17.97 -8.02
CA SER A 578 2.42 -16.95 -8.72
C SER A 578 1.70 -17.52 -9.94
N HIS A 579 2.41 -18.30 -10.75
CA HIS A 579 1.91 -18.96 -11.95
C HIS A 579 2.87 -20.08 -12.36
N VAL A 580 2.45 -20.89 -13.33
CA VAL A 580 3.29 -21.91 -13.96
C VAL A 580 3.58 -21.52 -15.41
N LEU A 581 4.83 -21.62 -15.84
CA LEU A 581 5.24 -21.48 -17.24
C LEU A 581 4.91 -22.76 -18.00
N THR A 582 4.24 -22.63 -19.14
CA THR A 582 3.86 -23.77 -19.98
C THR A 582 5.08 -24.40 -20.65
N SER A 583 5.28 -25.70 -20.41
CA SER A 583 6.35 -26.52 -20.97
C SER A 583 5.93 -27.99 -20.95
N GLU A 584 6.66 -28.86 -21.65
CA GLU A 584 6.44 -30.31 -21.65
C GLU A 584 6.45 -30.89 -20.22
N ILE A 585 7.32 -30.36 -19.35
CA ILE A 585 7.48 -30.80 -17.95
C ILE A 585 6.41 -30.23 -16.99
N THR A 586 5.62 -29.24 -17.42
CA THR A 586 4.51 -28.64 -16.66
C THR A 586 3.14 -28.95 -17.28
N THR A 587 3.07 -29.92 -18.19
CA THR A 587 1.82 -30.38 -18.81
C THR A 587 0.73 -30.60 -17.75
N SER A 588 -0.44 -30.00 -17.96
CA SER A 588 -1.62 -29.99 -17.06
C SER A 588 -1.51 -29.20 -15.74
N LEU A 589 -0.39 -28.50 -15.46
CA LEU A 589 -0.25 -27.62 -14.30
C LEU A 589 -0.71 -26.19 -14.62
N SER A 590 -1.96 -25.86 -14.27
CA SER A 590 -2.56 -24.52 -14.47
C SER A 590 -2.84 -23.81 -13.14
N TYR A 591 -1.90 -23.86 -12.21
CA TYR A 591 -2.05 -23.31 -10.85
C TYR A 591 -1.51 -21.88 -10.73
N HIS A 592 -2.20 -21.06 -9.94
CA HIS A 592 -1.89 -19.65 -9.72
C HIS A 592 -2.15 -19.27 -8.25
N HIS A 593 -1.38 -18.31 -7.74
CA HIS A 593 -1.56 -17.69 -6.43
C HIS A 593 -1.70 -18.66 -5.24
N LEU A 594 -0.84 -19.68 -5.14
CA LEU A 594 -0.88 -20.65 -4.03
C LEU A 594 0.24 -20.40 -3.01
N ILE A 595 -0.08 -20.40 -1.71
CA ILE A 595 0.94 -20.28 -0.65
C ILE A 595 1.70 -21.60 -0.49
N LEU A 596 3.01 -21.58 -0.75
CA LEU A 596 3.91 -22.69 -0.47
C LEU A 596 4.11 -22.82 1.04
N LYS A 597 4.00 -24.04 1.57
CA LYS A 597 4.21 -24.33 3.00
C LYS A 597 5.44 -25.19 3.25
N TYR A 598 5.64 -26.23 2.45
CA TYR A 598 6.78 -27.14 2.58
C TYR A 598 7.40 -27.45 1.22
N LEU A 599 8.71 -27.67 1.24
CA LEU A 599 9.44 -28.39 0.20
C LEU A 599 9.83 -29.75 0.80
N ASP A 600 9.33 -30.82 0.22
CA ASP A 600 9.31 -32.16 0.82
C ASP A 600 8.68 -32.06 2.22
N ASP A 601 9.45 -32.30 3.29
CA ASP A 601 8.98 -32.15 4.68
C ASP A 601 9.60 -30.93 5.40
N VAL A 602 10.35 -30.09 4.67
CA VAL A 602 11.00 -28.88 5.19
C VAL A 602 10.05 -27.68 5.10
N PRO A 603 9.68 -27.03 6.22
CA PRO A 603 8.85 -25.83 6.19
C PRO A 603 9.60 -24.65 5.57
N ILE A 604 8.99 -24.00 4.59
CA ILE A 604 9.56 -22.83 3.91
C ILE A 604 9.11 -21.55 4.63
N LYS A 605 10.08 -20.84 5.20
CA LYS A 605 9.88 -19.57 5.93
C LYS A 605 10.22 -18.33 5.11
N ASN A 606 11.00 -18.46 4.03
CA ASN A 606 11.24 -17.37 3.08
C ASN A 606 11.78 -17.87 1.72
N ILE A 607 11.86 -16.98 0.72
CA ILE A 607 12.25 -17.36 -0.65
C ILE A 607 13.74 -17.70 -0.76
N GLN A 608 14.62 -17.14 0.10
CA GLN A 608 16.04 -17.48 0.13
C GLN A 608 16.28 -18.90 0.65
N GLN A 609 15.49 -19.33 1.65
CA GLN A 609 15.51 -20.71 2.14
C GLN A 609 15.06 -21.66 1.03
N LEU A 610 13.94 -21.37 0.35
CA LEU A 610 13.48 -22.17 -0.78
C LEU A 610 14.58 -22.33 -1.84
N TYR A 611 15.17 -21.21 -2.27
CA TYR A 611 16.24 -21.17 -3.26
C TYR A 611 17.41 -22.08 -2.86
N LYS A 612 17.98 -21.85 -1.66
CA LYS A 612 19.13 -22.60 -1.14
C LYS A 612 18.84 -24.08 -0.94
N THR A 613 17.62 -24.44 -0.52
CA THR A 613 17.24 -25.85 -0.38
C THR A 613 17.19 -26.54 -1.74
N VAL A 614 16.61 -25.91 -2.77
CA VAL A 614 16.57 -26.49 -4.12
C VAL A 614 17.97 -26.59 -4.73
N GLN A 615 18.80 -25.53 -4.67
CA GLN A 615 20.18 -25.56 -5.19
C GLN A 615 21.01 -26.66 -4.53
N ARG A 616 20.97 -26.77 -3.19
CA ARG A 616 21.71 -27.80 -2.46
C ARG A 616 21.31 -29.22 -2.85
N VAL A 617 20.03 -29.48 -3.12
CA VAL A 617 19.61 -30.81 -3.60
C VAL A 617 20.08 -31.02 -5.05
N MET A 618 20.09 -29.99 -5.89
CA MET A 618 20.63 -30.06 -7.25
C MET A 618 22.13 -30.38 -7.27
N GLU A 619 22.94 -29.76 -6.41
CA GLU A 619 24.38 -30.04 -6.27
C GLU A 619 24.66 -31.48 -5.82
N LEU A 620 23.92 -31.98 -4.84
CA LEU A 620 24.07 -33.34 -4.31
C LEU A 620 23.60 -34.45 -5.29
N GLN A 621 22.91 -34.08 -6.39
CA GLN A 621 22.41 -35.03 -7.39
C GLN A 621 23.41 -35.40 -8.49
N ASP A 622 24.48 -34.62 -8.67
CA ASP A 622 25.50 -34.89 -9.69
C ASP A 622 26.41 -36.09 -9.32
N THR A 623 26.30 -36.61 -8.09
CA THR A 623 27.07 -37.77 -7.60
C THR A 623 26.22 -39.05 -7.51
N GLU A 624 25.97 -39.68 -8.66
CA GLU A 624 25.56 -41.11 -8.82
C GLU A 624 24.12 -41.55 -8.49
N ALA A 625 23.17 -40.67 -8.16
CA ALA A 625 21.80 -41.10 -7.81
C ALA A 625 20.82 -41.28 -9.01
N GLU A 626 19.92 -42.27 -8.90
CA GLU A 626 18.66 -42.34 -9.67
C GLU A 626 17.78 -41.11 -9.40
N THR A 627 16.83 -40.83 -10.31
CA THR A 627 16.05 -39.57 -10.32
C THR A 627 15.43 -39.21 -8.98
N THR A 628 15.88 -38.12 -8.36
CA THR A 628 15.20 -37.54 -7.20
C THR A 628 14.13 -36.53 -7.63
N TYR A 629 13.04 -36.56 -6.88
CA TYR A 629 11.88 -35.70 -7.03
C TYR A 629 11.87 -34.66 -5.89
N LEU A 630 11.23 -33.52 -6.14
CA LEU A 630 10.96 -32.50 -5.14
C LEU A 630 9.45 -32.26 -5.06
N GLU A 631 8.90 -32.33 -3.86
CA GLU A 631 7.47 -32.15 -3.56
C GLU A 631 7.18 -30.76 -3.01
N PHE A 632 6.50 -29.92 -3.79
CA PHE A 632 6.06 -28.60 -3.34
C PHE A 632 4.66 -28.72 -2.74
N LYS A 633 4.52 -28.55 -1.42
CA LYS A 633 3.26 -28.76 -0.68
C LYS A 633 2.60 -27.43 -0.32
N PHE A 634 1.36 -27.23 -0.75
CA PHE A 634 0.61 -25.97 -0.67
C PHE A 634 -0.54 -26.02 0.34
N GLY A 635 -0.78 -24.88 1.01
CA GLY A 635 -1.53 -24.83 2.27
C GLY A 635 -3.03 -25.18 2.21
N ASP A 636 -3.73 -24.78 1.15
CA ASP A 636 -5.20 -24.74 1.17
C ASP A 636 -5.90 -25.98 0.59
N HIS A 637 -5.14 -26.91 0.00
CA HIS A 637 -5.70 -28.02 -0.80
C HIS A 637 -5.09 -29.39 -0.48
N ASN A 638 -4.14 -29.48 0.45
CA ASN A 638 -3.17 -30.59 0.51
C ASN A 638 -2.51 -30.88 -0.86
N LEU A 639 -2.46 -29.85 -1.73
CA LEU A 639 -1.93 -29.99 -3.08
C LEU A 639 -0.42 -30.17 -2.99
N THR A 640 0.06 -31.22 -3.62
CA THR A 640 1.49 -31.47 -3.81
C THR A 640 1.79 -31.42 -5.30
N ILE A 641 2.75 -30.58 -5.70
CA ILE A 641 3.28 -30.55 -7.07
C ILE A 641 4.66 -31.20 -7.03
N THR A 642 4.79 -32.37 -7.64
CA THR A 642 6.05 -33.11 -7.69
C THR A 642 6.82 -32.76 -8.96
N THR A 643 8.07 -32.34 -8.83
CA THR A 643 8.97 -32.03 -9.95
C THR A 643 10.14 -33.01 -10.00
N ASN A 644 10.77 -33.17 -11.16
CA ASN A 644 11.95 -34.02 -11.33
C ASN A 644 13.18 -33.15 -11.58
N ILE A 645 14.23 -33.30 -10.78
CA ILE A 645 15.38 -32.38 -10.77
C ILE A 645 16.13 -32.38 -12.10
N LYS A 646 16.47 -33.57 -12.63
CA LYS A 646 17.23 -33.70 -13.89
C LYS A 646 16.44 -33.15 -15.09
N LYS A 647 15.11 -33.36 -15.12
CA LYS A 647 14.24 -32.72 -16.13
C LYS A 647 14.16 -31.20 -15.95
N ALA A 648 14.11 -30.69 -14.72
CA ALA A 648 14.12 -29.26 -14.47
C ALA A 648 15.41 -28.61 -15.00
N GLN A 649 16.59 -29.19 -14.72
CA GLN A 649 17.88 -28.73 -15.25
C GLN A 649 17.90 -28.69 -16.79
N ILE A 650 17.45 -29.76 -17.46
CA ILE A 650 17.48 -29.87 -18.93
C ILE A 650 16.53 -28.88 -19.61
N HIS A 651 15.30 -28.73 -19.10
CA HIS A 651 14.25 -27.97 -19.79
C HIS A 651 14.16 -26.49 -19.37
N THR A 652 14.69 -26.10 -18.21
CA THR A 652 14.60 -24.70 -17.72
C THR A 652 15.23 -23.67 -18.67
N PRO A 653 16.46 -23.86 -19.22
CA PRO A 653 17.08 -22.86 -20.09
C PRO A 653 16.21 -22.49 -21.31
N ARG A 654 15.67 -23.50 -22.00
CA ARG A 654 14.77 -23.31 -23.15
C ARG A 654 13.45 -22.65 -22.73
N MET A 655 12.88 -23.04 -21.60
CA MET A 655 11.65 -22.45 -21.08
C MET A 655 11.81 -20.97 -20.71
N LEU A 656 12.98 -20.55 -20.22
CA LEU A 656 13.28 -19.13 -20.00
C LEU A 656 13.40 -18.38 -21.34
N GLU A 657 14.09 -18.96 -22.33
CA GLU A 657 14.24 -18.41 -23.68
C GLU A 657 12.87 -18.22 -24.37
N ASP A 658 12.04 -19.27 -24.42
CA ASP A 658 10.69 -19.28 -24.99
C ASP A 658 9.77 -18.20 -24.36
N ASN A 659 10.01 -17.83 -23.09
CA ASN A 659 9.24 -16.83 -22.34
C ASN A 659 9.95 -15.46 -22.20
N MET A 660 11.10 -15.26 -22.86
CA MET A 660 11.95 -14.07 -22.76
C MET A 660 12.29 -13.66 -21.31
N ILE A 661 12.55 -14.66 -20.46
CA ILE A 661 12.93 -14.48 -19.06
C ILE A 661 14.46 -14.44 -18.97
N PRO A 662 15.08 -13.36 -18.45
CA PRO A 662 16.54 -13.19 -18.46
C PRO A 662 17.29 -14.11 -17.48
N SER A 663 16.61 -14.66 -16.48
CA SER A 663 17.20 -15.50 -15.43
C SER A 663 16.12 -16.36 -14.75
N PHE A 664 16.50 -17.52 -14.21
CA PHE A 664 15.61 -18.32 -13.36
C PHE A 664 15.41 -17.74 -11.96
N ALA A 665 16.26 -16.81 -11.52
CA ALA A 665 16.17 -16.20 -10.19
C ALA A 665 16.49 -14.70 -10.23
N SER A 666 15.98 -13.96 -9.24
CA SER A 666 16.38 -12.57 -9.01
C SER A 666 17.83 -12.44 -8.55
N GLU A 667 18.42 -11.29 -8.83
CA GLU A 667 19.81 -10.92 -8.51
C GLU A 667 20.15 -11.16 -7.02
N ASP A 668 19.23 -10.81 -6.12
CA ASP A 668 19.36 -10.99 -4.66
C ASP A 668 19.28 -12.45 -4.17
N LEU A 669 19.01 -13.41 -5.07
CA LEU A 669 19.13 -14.84 -4.82
C LEU A 669 20.41 -15.41 -5.44
N LEU A 670 20.75 -15.00 -6.66
CA LEU A 670 22.00 -15.41 -7.33
C LEU A 670 23.26 -14.96 -6.57
N GLU A 671 23.24 -13.78 -5.94
CA GLU A 671 24.33 -13.28 -5.09
C GLU A 671 24.63 -14.20 -3.89
N LEU A 672 23.66 -15.02 -3.45
CA LEU A 672 23.85 -15.93 -2.31
C LEU A 672 24.84 -17.05 -2.62
N ASP A 673 24.90 -17.51 -3.88
CA ASP A 673 25.79 -18.60 -4.32
C ASP A 673 27.23 -18.11 -4.52
N ILE A 674 27.41 -16.82 -4.87
CA ILE A 674 28.72 -16.17 -4.95
C ILE A 674 29.36 -16.05 -3.56
N HIS A 675 28.55 -15.85 -2.52
CA HIS A 675 29.04 -15.68 -1.15
C HIS A 675 29.25 -17.01 -0.38
N THR A 676 28.60 -18.12 -0.76
CA THR A 676 28.92 -19.44 -0.20
C THR A 676 30.27 -19.96 -0.69
N GLY A 677 30.62 -19.73 -1.97
CA GLY A 677 31.88 -20.19 -2.56
C GLY A 677 33.17 -19.59 -1.97
N ASN A 678 33.08 -18.57 -1.11
CA ASN A 678 34.24 -17.93 -0.43
C ASN A 678 34.41 -18.35 1.04
N LEU A 679 33.55 -19.22 1.59
CA LEU A 679 33.62 -19.61 3.00
C LEU A 679 34.44 -20.89 3.26
N ASP A 680 34.60 -21.76 2.25
CA ASP A 680 35.28 -23.06 2.39
C ASP A 680 36.81 -22.95 2.59
N ASP A 681 37.45 -21.85 2.19
CA ASP A 681 38.90 -21.65 2.33
C ASP A 681 39.34 -21.25 3.76
N SER A 682 38.41 -21.10 4.72
CA SER A 682 38.72 -20.64 6.09
C SER A 682 38.48 -21.65 7.21
N MET A 683 37.92 -22.83 6.92
CA MET A 683 37.68 -23.89 7.92
C MET A 683 38.64 -25.09 7.78
N SER A 684 39.95 -24.83 7.90
CA SER A 684 40.92 -25.88 8.26
C SER A 684 41.52 -25.65 9.66
N LEU A 685 41.06 -26.49 10.59
CA LEU A 685 41.69 -26.93 11.85
C LEU A 685 42.71 -25.99 12.54
N GLY A 686 42.25 -25.25 13.56
CA GLY A 686 43.08 -24.61 14.59
C GLY A 686 42.55 -24.92 16.00
N SER A 687 43.39 -25.49 16.87
CA SER A 687 42.99 -26.07 18.17
C SER A 687 42.81 -25.05 19.31
N LYS A 688 42.02 -25.45 20.32
CA LYS A 688 41.86 -24.86 21.68
C LYS A 688 43.09 -24.10 22.23
N ALA A 689 42.89 -22.89 22.75
CA ALA A 689 43.31 -22.47 24.11
C ALA A 689 42.81 -21.05 24.49
N ASP A 690 42.13 -20.96 25.64
CA ASP A 690 42.14 -19.94 26.70
C ASP A 690 42.15 -18.39 26.50
N ASN A 691 41.47 -17.74 27.47
CA ASN A 691 41.67 -16.40 28.05
C ASN A 691 40.98 -15.14 27.46
N LEU A 692 39.88 -14.77 28.17
CA LEU A 692 39.59 -13.49 28.85
C LEU A 692 39.70 -12.11 28.12
N PRO A 693 38.84 -11.13 28.49
CA PRO A 693 38.67 -9.89 27.73
C PRO A 693 39.69 -8.80 28.09
N HIS A 694 40.01 -7.94 27.12
CA HIS A 694 40.70 -6.67 27.36
C HIS A 694 39.87 -5.48 26.87
N ALA A 695 39.85 -4.43 27.68
CA ALA A 695 39.17 -3.18 27.41
C ALA A 695 40.10 -2.14 26.77
N GLN A 696 39.51 -1.13 26.11
CA GLN A 696 40.03 0.21 25.80
C GLN A 696 41.38 0.33 25.05
N MET A 697 41.38 1.02 23.90
CA MET A 697 41.77 2.44 23.86
C MET A 697 41.61 3.09 22.46
N ILE A 698 41.43 4.43 22.50
CA ILE A 698 41.28 5.42 21.41
C ILE A 698 39.93 5.37 20.67
#